data_AF-A0A931TAL2-F1
#
_entry.id   AF-A0A931TAL2-F1
#
_cell.length_a   1.000
_cell.length_b   1.000
_cell.length_c   1.000
_cell.angle_alpha   90.00
_cell.angle_beta   90.00
_cell.angle_gamma   90.00
#
_symmetry.space_group_name_H-M   'P 1'
#
loop_
_entity.id
_entity.type
_entity.pdbx_description
1 polymer ?
#
loop_
_entity_poly.entity_id
_entity_poly.type
_entity_poly.pdbx_seq_one_letter_code
_entity_poly.pdbx_strand_id
1 'polypeptide(L)'
;PLNAVLVEGPQHGAVTLNADGSFTYTPAADYHGPDGFSYVARDPTDAQSLVAAVSLSVTPVNDGPVAADDAYTAPGDGTLPASPTRNVLANDADVDGPALTATLVDGSGPQHGTLALNANGTFTFTPVPGYLGPDGFRYVVSDGSLSDEGVVSLTVAEASVFASNDAYATDEDTPLVVAAGAGVLANDASLVGAPLSAVLIMEPTHGSVALNADGSFTYTPAPNYFGPDSFSYQATDGTRDATADVMLAVTAVNDAPVLASLGDPVEVDEGDLIELLASATDADGDALTFRLLAPPANARIDPTTGAFSWRPDDTHGFAVRTLVVEVSDGELTGTGSLAVTVHEVIEGGPGRDSITVNQAGGIVTAVVNGRTTRYGALPKLTVRGLEGNDVITLRGLTIPTVIVEAGAGNDRVNALAVRSTRLDIDGGDGNDTLWGGRGADTIRAGGGDDWVFAGAGDDVVDGGDGNDRLAGEAGNDTVSGGSGRDTIVGGAGDDVLDGGDDEDQLQGGIGDDTLRGGAADDRLLGDAGNDRLEGGDGDDTLVGGAGVNTLIGGPGADTIIARGFDTVIQDDPTLPASQPVQAGSTPQIEWTAAWSPAAAEDTPLTAAFAARVPANDLDVEGTPPAVPLVSTPIGGSGADPAGARVLDTVVPDEPASAAIERVRHQSTRRTDRAATSSRTATGSGRTIPGVLGPFTLMSRIDPTLAPRLIDWGSNA
;
A
#
# COMPACT_ATOMS: atom_id res chain seq x y z
N PRO A 1 -97.21 -31.68 69.33
CA PRO A 1 -95.83 -32.18 69.52
C PRO A 1 -94.87 -31.13 68.97
N LEU A 2 -93.65 -31.02 69.51
CA LEU A 2 -92.64 -30.15 68.93
C LEU A 2 -92.07 -30.83 67.67
N ASN A 3 -91.83 -30.04 66.62
CA ASN A 3 -91.22 -30.48 65.38
C ASN A 3 -89.83 -29.85 65.22
N ALA A 4 -88.79 -30.67 65.05
CA ALA A 4 -87.44 -30.17 64.74
C ALA A 4 -87.37 -29.73 63.27
N VAL A 5 -86.83 -28.53 63.04
CA VAL A 5 -86.64 -27.95 61.71
C VAL A 5 -85.19 -27.50 61.57
N LEU A 6 -84.52 -27.99 60.53
CA LEU A 6 -83.13 -27.65 60.23
C LEU A 6 -83.02 -26.16 59.87
N VAL A 7 -82.03 -25.50 60.46
CA VAL A 7 -81.71 -24.09 60.19
C VAL A 7 -80.52 -24.01 59.25
N GLU A 8 -79.44 -24.70 59.60
CA GLU A 8 -78.21 -24.75 58.81
C GLU A 8 -77.67 -26.17 58.82
N GLY A 9 -77.31 -26.70 57.65
CA GLY A 9 -76.73 -28.04 57.50
C GLY A 9 -75.25 -28.09 57.86
N PRO A 10 -74.70 -29.32 57.96
CA PRO A 10 -73.26 -29.54 58.13
C PRO A 10 -72.44 -29.06 56.93
N GLN A 11 -71.18 -28.69 57.16
CA GLN A 11 -70.28 -28.20 56.10
C GLN A 11 -69.55 -29.34 55.38
N HIS A 12 -69.34 -30.47 56.05
CA HIS A 12 -68.52 -31.58 55.56
C HIS A 12 -69.28 -32.91 55.62
N GLY A 13 -70.58 -32.84 55.32
CA GLY A 13 -71.47 -33.99 55.24
C GLY A 13 -72.88 -33.59 54.87
N ALA A 14 -73.82 -34.52 55.00
CA ALA A 14 -75.24 -34.28 54.80
C ALA A 14 -76.03 -34.76 56.02
N VAL A 15 -77.01 -33.96 56.46
CA VAL A 15 -77.92 -34.33 57.54
C VAL A 15 -79.36 -34.41 57.04
N THR A 16 -80.08 -35.46 57.44
CA THR A 16 -81.54 -35.52 57.35
C THR A 16 -82.11 -35.47 58.75
N LEU A 17 -82.78 -34.36 59.09
CA LEU A 17 -83.41 -34.15 60.40
C LEU A 17 -84.92 -34.41 60.31
N ASN A 18 -85.40 -35.40 61.06
CA ASN A 18 -86.81 -35.75 61.15
C ASN A 18 -87.54 -34.82 62.12
N ALA A 19 -88.85 -34.67 61.93
CA ALA A 19 -89.68 -33.80 62.77
C ALA A 19 -89.65 -34.20 64.26
N ASP A 20 -89.45 -35.48 64.59
CA ASP A 20 -89.34 -35.94 65.99
C ASP A 20 -87.98 -35.63 66.66
N GLY A 21 -87.05 -35.02 65.92
CA GLY A 21 -85.71 -34.66 66.38
C GLY A 21 -84.65 -35.75 66.18
N SER A 22 -85.02 -36.93 65.67
CA SER A 22 -84.03 -37.92 65.21
C SER A 22 -83.36 -37.43 63.92
N PHE A 23 -82.09 -37.79 63.71
CA PHE A 23 -81.37 -37.43 62.49
C PHE A 23 -80.41 -38.52 62.03
N THR A 24 -80.16 -38.53 60.73
CA THR A 24 -79.08 -39.29 60.10
C THR A 24 -78.05 -38.31 59.56
N TYR A 25 -76.78 -38.51 59.93
CA TYR A 25 -75.65 -37.75 59.40
C TYR A 25 -74.73 -38.68 58.60
N THR A 26 -74.40 -38.27 57.38
CA THR A 26 -73.42 -38.94 56.52
C THR A 26 -72.26 -37.96 56.30
N PRO A 27 -71.06 -38.22 56.82
CA PRO A 27 -69.88 -37.42 56.51
C PRO A 27 -69.61 -37.40 55.00
N ALA A 28 -68.98 -36.35 54.50
CA ALA A 28 -68.36 -36.37 53.18
C ALA A 28 -67.29 -37.47 53.16
N ALA A 29 -67.08 -38.09 51.98
CA ALA A 29 -66.01 -39.07 51.81
C ALA A 29 -64.67 -38.46 52.24
N ASP A 30 -63.86 -39.27 52.91
CA ASP A 30 -62.48 -38.97 53.34
C ASP A 30 -62.35 -37.78 54.32
N TYR A 31 -63.47 -37.23 54.81
CA TYR A 31 -63.46 -36.16 55.79
C TYR A 31 -63.37 -36.70 57.22
N HIS A 32 -62.37 -36.25 57.96
CA HIS A 32 -62.29 -36.38 59.40
C HIS A 32 -62.09 -35.01 60.05
N GLY A 33 -62.69 -34.81 61.22
CA GLY A 33 -62.68 -33.52 61.89
C GLY A 33 -64.05 -33.10 62.44
N PRO A 34 -64.14 -31.89 63.01
CA PRO A 34 -65.36 -31.37 63.59
C PRO A 34 -66.34 -30.89 62.51
N ASP A 35 -67.59 -31.32 62.61
CA ASP A 35 -68.69 -30.79 61.80
C ASP A 35 -69.91 -30.51 62.70
N GLY A 36 -71.00 -30.00 62.16
CA GLY A 36 -72.20 -29.78 62.95
C GLY A 36 -73.29 -29.05 62.19
N PHE A 37 -74.50 -29.12 62.69
CA PHE A 37 -75.66 -28.48 62.09
C PHE A 37 -76.50 -27.79 63.16
N SER A 38 -77.38 -26.87 62.77
CA SER A 38 -78.24 -26.16 63.71
C SER A 38 -79.72 -26.34 63.40
N TYR A 39 -80.57 -26.31 64.43
CA TYR A 39 -82.00 -26.54 64.30
C TYR A 39 -82.81 -25.66 65.27
N VAL A 40 -84.11 -25.52 65.00
CA VAL A 40 -85.11 -24.98 65.93
C VAL A 40 -86.20 -26.02 66.18
N ALA A 41 -86.79 -26.02 67.37
CA ALA A 41 -88.01 -26.77 67.66
C ALA A 41 -89.23 -25.87 67.48
N ARG A 42 -90.26 -26.35 66.77
CA ARG A 42 -91.51 -25.62 66.51
C ARG A 42 -92.70 -26.28 67.16
N ASP A 43 -93.60 -25.52 67.77
CA ASP A 43 -94.86 -26.05 68.28
C ASP A 43 -95.98 -26.10 67.21
N PRO A 44 -97.15 -26.70 67.50
CA PRO A 44 -98.27 -26.76 66.54
C PRO A 44 -98.88 -25.39 66.17
N THR A 45 -98.49 -24.31 66.85
CA THR A 45 -98.87 -22.92 66.55
C THR A 45 -97.78 -22.17 65.79
N ASP A 46 -96.72 -22.87 65.38
CA ASP A 46 -95.56 -22.39 64.63
C ASP A 46 -94.62 -21.46 65.42
N ALA A 47 -94.73 -21.45 66.76
CA ALA A 47 -93.79 -20.75 67.63
C ALA A 47 -92.46 -21.53 67.68
N GLN A 48 -91.33 -20.83 67.51
CA GLN A 48 -89.99 -21.42 67.41
C GLN A 48 -89.18 -21.24 68.70
N SER A 49 -88.34 -22.22 69.03
CA SER A 49 -87.26 -22.06 70.01
C SER A 49 -86.15 -21.15 69.49
N LEU A 50 -85.18 -20.82 70.36
CA LEU A 50 -83.86 -20.36 69.91
C LEU A 50 -83.18 -21.44 69.08
N VAL A 51 -82.24 -21.03 68.21
CA VAL A 51 -81.41 -21.95 67.42
C VAL A 51 -80.49 -22.74 68.35
N ALA A 52 -80.52 -24.07 68.23
CA ALA A 52 -79.64 -24.99 68.94
C ALA A 52 -78.66 -25.64 67.94
N ALA A 53 -77.43 -25.86 68.35
CA ALA A 53 -76.40 -26.49 67.54
C ALA A 53 -76.14 -27.94 67.98
N VAL A 54 -75.93 -28.81 67.00
CA VAL A 54 -75.43 -30.18 67.15
C VAL A 54 -74.00 -30.19 66.65
N SER A 55 -73.05 -30.50 67.52
CA SER A 55 -71.64 -30.68 67.16
C SER A 55 -71.34 -32.16 66.96
N LEU A 56 -70.64 -32.47 65.87
CA LEU A 56 -70.22 -33.78 65.43
C LEU A 56 -68.69 -33.80 65.38
N SER A 57 -68.08 -34.94 65.71
CA SER A 57 -66.65 -35.17 65.53
C SER A 57 -66.49 -36.46 64.74
N VAL A 58 -66.07 -36.34 63.49
CA VAL A 58 -65.80 -37.50 62.63
C VAL A 58 -64.38 -37.97 62.92
N THR A 59 -64.26 -39.22 63.39
CA THR A 59 -62.95 -39.84 63.66
C THR A 59 -62.33 -40.35 62.35
N PRO A 60 -61.03 -40.14 62.10
CA PRO A 60 -60.38 -40.72 60.93
C PRO A 60 -60.41 -42.24 60.98
N VAL A 61 -60.55 -42.85 59.81
CA VAL A 61 -60.37 -44.29 59.57
C VAL A 61 -59.28 -44.38 58.54
N ASN A 62 -58.19 -45.10 58.86
CA ASN A 62 -57.03 -45.23 57.98
C ASN A 62 -57.46 -45.78 56.62
N ASP A 63 -57.28 -45.00 55.56
CA ASP A 63 -57.43 -45.48 54.20
C ASP A 63 -56.16 -46.26 53.80
N GLY A 64 -56.28 -47.16 52.83
CA GLY A 64 -55.12 -47.90 52.34
C GLY A 64 -54.36 -47.07 51.31
N PRO A 65 -53.04 -47.30 51.16
CA PRO A 65 -52.33 -46.72 50.04
C PRO A 65 -52.90 -47.25 48.71
N VAL A 66 -52.80 -46.45 47.66
CA VAL A 66 -53.18 -46.79 46.29
C VAL A 66 -51.93 -46.82 45.43
N ALA A 67 -51.62 -48.00 44.90
CA ALA A 67 -50.46 -48.19 44.03
C ALA A 67 -50.76 -47.69 42.61
N ALA A 68 -49.78 -47.08 41.98
CA ALA A 68 -49.82 -46.73 40.56
C ALA A 68 -48.66 -47.43 39.82
N ASP A 69 -48.99 -48.13 38.73
CA ASP A 69 -48.00 -48.85 37.94
C ASP A 69 -46.89 -47.93 37.39
N ASP A 70 -45.66 -48.43 37.41
CA ASP A 70 -44.47 -47.74 36.93
C ASP A 70 -43.96 -48.31 35.61
N ALA A 71 -43.25 -47.49 34.84
CA ALA A 71 -42.49 -47.92 33.67
C ALA A 71 -41.09 -47.32 33.65
N TYR A 72 -40.07 -48.15 33.42
CA TYR A 72 -38.67 -47.74 33.31
C TYR A 72 -37.96 -48.47 32.14
N THR A 73 -36.91 -47.85 31.61
CA THR A 73 -36.02 -48.47 30.60
C THR A 73 -34.64 -48.70 31.22
N ALA A 74 -34.06 -49.87 31.00
CA ALA A 74 -32.75 -50.27 31.48
C ALA A 74 -31.80 -50.57 30.30
N PRO A 75 -30.48 -50.38 30.46
CA PRO A 75 -29.53 -50.70 29.40
C PRO A 75 -29.36 -52.22 29.29
N GLY A 76 -29.15 -52.74 28.08
CA GLY A 76 -28.90 -54.17 27.83
C GLY A 76 -27.60 -54.70 28.44
N ASP A 77 -26.70 -53.78 28.80
CA ASP A 77 -25.46 -54.03 29.51
C ASP A 77 -25.30 -53.06 30.71
N GLY A 78 -24.72 -53.56 31.81
CA GLY A 78 -24.49 -52.76 33.01
C GLY A 78 -25.69 -52.69 33.96
N THR A 79 -25.59 -51.83 34.99
CA THR A 79 -26.58 -51.73 36.07
C THR A 79 -27.31 -50.40 35.98
N LEU A 80 -28.64 -50.42 35.91
CA LEU A 80 -29.50 -49.26 36.18
C LEU A 80 -29.39 -48.92 37.67
N PRO A 81 -28.80 -47.77 38.05
CA PRO A 81 -28.54 -47.46 39.46
C PRO A 81 -29.78 -46.85 40.13
N ALA A 82 -29.86 -47.00 41.45
CA ALA A 82 -30.88 -46.36 42.28
C ALA A 82 -30.79 -44.84 42.16
N SER A 83 -31.95 -44.20 41.93
CA SER A 83 -32.08 -42.74 41.82
C SER A 83 -33.36 -42.28 42.50
N PRO A 84 -33.37 -41.12 43.18
CA PRO A 84 -34.60 -40.52 43.70
C PRO A 84 -35.69 -40.29 42.64
N THR A 85 -35.30 -40.09 41.38
CA THR A 85 -36.23 -39.92 40.23
C THR A 85 -36.70 -41.24 39.61
N ARG A 86 -36.17 -42.37 40.06
CA ARG A 86 -36.61 -43.73 39.69
C ARG A 86 -37.03 -44.45 40.97
N ASN A 87 -38.23 -44.12 41.41
CA ASN A 87 -38.77 -44.53 42.69
C ASN A 87 -40.21 -44.99 42.48
N VAL A 88 -40.49 -46.24 42.83
CA VAL A 88 -41.82 -46.86 42.64
C VAL A 88 -42.90 -46.21 43.51
N LEU A 89 -42.52 -45.53 44.60
CA LEU A 89 -43.46 -44.84 45.48
C LEU A 89 -43.77 -43.41 45.02
N ALA A 90 -43.16 -42.93 43.93
CA ALA A 90 -43.23 -41.51 43.56
C ALA A 90 -44.61 -41.08 43.05
N ASN A 91 -45.37 -42.02 42.48
CA ASN A 91 -46.71 -41.86 41.93
C ASN A 91 -47.80 -42.53 42.78
N ASP A 92 -47.43 -43.16 43.90
CA ASP A 92 -48.36 -43.76 44.85
C ASP A 92 -48.97 -42.71 45.78
N ALA A 93 -50.20 -42.95 46.23
CA ALA A 93 -50.94 -42.02 47.07
C ALA A 93 -51.50 -42.71 48.32
N ASP A 94 -51.56 -41.96 49.41
CA ASP A 94 -52.27 -42.33 50.63
C ASP A 94 -52.92 -41.06 51.19
N VAL A 95 -54.20 -41.16 51.53
CA VAL A 95 -55.06 -40.01 51.86
C VAL A 95 -54.77 -39.49 53.26
N ASP A 96 -54.35 -40.36 54.17
CA ASP A 96 -54.28 -40.07 55.60
C ASP A 96 -53.20 -40.87 56.38
N GLY A 97 -52.46 -41.77 55.71
CA GLY A 97 -51.40 -42.59 56.29
C GLY A 97 -50.03 -41.91 56.46
N PRO A 98 -49.09 -42.54 57.21
CA PRO A 98 -47.69 -42.12 57.31
C PRO A 98 -46.89 -42.32 56.00
N ALA A 99 -45.59 -42.01 56.01
CA ALA A 99 -44.74 -42.19 54.83
C ALA A 99 -44.74 -43.65 54.32
N LEU A 100 -44.95 -43.80 53.01
CA LEU A 100 -45.04 -45.08 52.32
C LEU A 100 -43.70 -45.82 52.26
N THR A 101 -43.78 -47.14 52.28
CA THR A 101 -42.65 -48.05 52.10
C THR A 101 -42.92 -49.07 51.01
N ALA A 102 -41.86 -49.50 50.31
CA ALA A 102 -41.93 -50.49 49.25
C ALA A 102 -41.27 -51.81 49.68
N THR A 103 -41.91 -52.94 49.35
CA THR A 103 -41.29 -54.26 49.47
C THR A 103 -41.54 -55.07 48.20
N LEU A 104 -40.62 -55.95 47.83
CA LEU A 104 -40.78 -56.80 46.64
C LEU A 104 -41.82 -57.89 46.92
N VAL A 105 -42.76 -58.11 46.01
CA VAL A 105 -43.69 -59.25 46.14
C VAL A 105 -42.89 -60.55 45.93
N ASP A 106 -43.08 -61.52 46.83
CA ASP A 106 -42.30 -62.76 46.83
C ASP A 106 -42.47 -63.52 45.50
N GLY A 107 -41.34 -63.82 44.85
CA GLY A 107 -41.32 -64.57 43.59
C GLY A 107 -41.73 -63.77 42.34
N SER A 108 -42.01 -62.47 42.46
CA SER A 108 -42.31 -61.59 41.33
C SER A 108 -41.15 -60.70 40.90
N GLY A 109 -39.91 -61.07 41.23
CA GLY A 109 -38.74 -60.36 40.74
C GLY A 109 -38.59 -60.46 39.21
N PRO A 110 -37.71 -59.63 38.61
CA PRO A 110 -37.43 -59.72 37.19
C PRO A 110 -36.91 -61.10 36.78
N GLN A 111 -37.27 -61.54 35.59
CA GLN A 111 -36.88 -62.85 35.06
C GLN A 111 -35.53 -62.80 34.31
N HIS A 112 -35.16 -61.63 33.81
CA HIS A 112 -33.98 -61.42 32.98
C HIS A 112 -33.04 -60.38 33.58
N GLY A 113 -32.98 -60.31 34.91
CA GLY A 113 -32.02 -59.49 35.63
C GLY A 113 -32.02 -59.73 37.14
N THR A 114 -31.21 -58.95 37.84
CA THR A 114 -31.11 -58.91 39.30
C THR A 114 -31.61 -57.56 39.81
N LEU A 115 -32.48 -57.58 40.81
CA LEU A 115 -33.11 -56.40 41.41
C LEU A 115 -32.70 -56.27 42.87
N ALA A 116 -32.43 -55.04 43.30
CA ALA A 116 -32.43 -54.67 44.72
C ALA A 116 -33.37 -53.48 44.92
N LEU A 117 -34.54 -53.72 45.53
CA LEU A 117 -35.53 -52.70 45.88
C LEU A 117 -35.30 -52.27 47.34
N ASN A 118 -35.18 -50.96 47.55
CA ASN A 118 -35.06 -50.38 48.88
C ASN A 118 -36.45 -50.04 49.45
N ALA A 119 -36.57 -50.00 50.78
CA ALA A 119 -37.82 -49.67 51.46
C ALA A 119 -38.36 -48.27 51.12
N ASN A 120 -37.50 -47.35 50.68
CA ASN A 120 -37.89 -46.01 50.22
C ASN A 120 -38.36 -45.96 48.75
N GLY A 121 -38.49 -47.13 48.09
CA GLY A 121 -38.98 -47.29 46.72
C GLY A 121 -37.94 -47.10 45.61
N THR A 122 -36.72 -46.66 45.92
CA THR A 122 -35.62 -46.65 44.93
C THR A 122 -35.11 -48.07 44.67
N PHE A 123 -34.64 -48.38 43.46
CA PHE A 123 -34.12 -49.70 43.13
C PHE A 123 -32.91 -49.69 42.19
N THR A 124 -32.10 -50.74 42.24
CA THR A 124 -31.10 -51.05 41.21
C THR A 124 -31.52 -52.26 40.41
N PHE A 125 -31.31 -52.25 39.10
CA PHE A 125 -31.58 -53.38 38.21
C PHE A 125 -30.38 -53.67 37.29
N THR A 126 -29.90 -54.91 37.28
CA THR A 126 -28.83 -55.35 36.35
C THR A 126 -29.40 -56.47 35.48
N PRO A 127 -29.60 -56.27 34.17
CA PRO A 127 -30.09 -57.32 33.29
C PRO A 127 -29.05 -58.42 33.13
N VAL A 128 -29.52 -59.58 32.70
CA VAL A 128 -28.66 -60.66 32.23
C VAL A 128 -27.92 -60.16 30.98
N PRO A 129 -26.58 -60.29 30.90
CA PRO A 129 -25.81 -59.82 29.74
C PRO A 129 -26.37 -60.35 28.42
N GLY A 130 -26.62 -59.44 27.48
CA GLY A 130 -27.12 -59.75 26.12
C GLY A 130 -28.64 -59.96 26.02
N TYR A 131 -29.40 -59.72 27.09
CA TYR A 131 -30.86 -59.73 27.04
C TYR A 131 -31.41 -58.36 26.59
N LEU A 132 -32.33 -58.39 25.63
CA LEU A 132 -33.10 -57.23 25.16
C LEU A 132 -34.58 -57.60 25.15
N GLY A 133 -35.45 -56.72 25.66
CA GLY A 133 -36.87 -56.96 25.73
C GLY A 133 -37.51 -56.57 27.07
N PRO A 134 -38.81 -56.87 27.24
CA PRO A 134 -39.55 -56.50 28.43
C PRO A 134 -39.21 -57.42 29.62
N ASP A 135 -39.02 -56.81 30.79
CA ASP A 135 -38.91 -57.47 32.08
C ASP A 135 -39.82 -56.72 33.08
N GLY A 136 -39.82 -57.09 34.36
CA GLY A 136 -40.59 -56.35 35.33
C GLY A 136 -40.69 -57.02 36.69
N PHE A 137 -41.26 -56.32 37.64
CA PHE A 137 -41.52 -56.87 38.96
C PHE A 137 -42.78 -56.27 39.59
N ARG A 138 -43.28 -56.90 40.64
CA ARG A 138 -44.38 -56.34 41.46
C ARG A 138 -43.84 -55.94 42.83
N TYR A 139 -44.38 -54.86 43.37
CA TYR A 139 -44.03 -54.40 44.71
C TYR A 139 -45.31 -54.16 45.52
N VAL A 140 -45.15 -54.21 46.85
CA VAL A 140 -46.19 -53.83 47.81
C VAL A 140 -45.85 -52.43 48.31
N VAL A 141 -46.78 -51.49 48.14
CA VAL A 141 -46.77 -50.21 48.83
C VAL A 141 -47.51 -50.36 50.15
N SER A 142 -46.92 -49.88 51.25
CA SER A 142 -47.51 -49.96 52.58
C SER A 142 -47.22 -48.73 53.42
N ASP A 143 -48.24 -48.29 54.15
CA ASP A 143 -48.19 -47.28 55.21
C ASP A 143 -47.80 -47.88 56.59
N GLY A 144 -47.47 -49.18 56.62
CA GLY A 144 -47.17 -49.95 57.82
C GLY A 144 -48.37 -50.66 58.46
N SER A 145 -49.59 -50.44 57.98
CA SER A 145 -50.81 -51.12 58.44
C SER A 145 -51.61 -51.77 57.30
N LEU A 146 -51.87 -51.00 56.25
CA LEU A 146 -52.54 -51.42 55.01
C LEU A 146 -51.55 -51.43 53.85
N SER A 147 -51.95 -52.05 52.75
CA SER A 147 -51.08 -52.21 51.59
C SER A 147 -51.84 -52.42 50.30
N ASP A 148 -51.21 -52.04 49.20
CA ASP A 148 -51.65 -52.33 47.82
C ASP A 148 -50.47 -52.82 46.98
N GLU A 149 -50.74 -53.44 45.83
CA GLU A 149 -49.70 -53.96 44.92
C GLU A 149 -49.60 -53.09 43.65
N GLY A 150 -48.38 -52.66 43.33
CA GLY A 150 -48.05 -52.00 42.06
C GLY A 150 -47.21 -52.88 41.14
N VAL A 151 -47.28 -52.62 39.83
CA VAL A 151 -46.47 -53.30 38.81
C VAL A 151 -45.43 -52.34 38.23
N VAL A 152 -44.18 -52.79 38.16
CA VAL A 152 -43.11 -52.12 37.43
C VAL A 152 -42.85 -52.84 36.12
N SER A 153 -43.07 -52.16 35.00
CA SER A 153 -42.69 -52.61 33.67
C SER A 153 -41.29 -52.10 33.31
N LEU A 154 -40.34 -53.01 33.08
CA LEU A 154 -38.99 -52.71 32.63
C LEU A 154 -38.85 -53.00 31.13
N THR A 155 -38.23 -52.11 30.36
CA THR A 155 -37.79 -52.42 29.00
C THR A 155 -36.27 -52.41 28.94
N VAL A 156 -35.65 -53.54 28.64
CA VAL A 156 -34.21 -53.67 28.47
C VAL A 156 -33.86 -53.40 27.00
N ALA A 157 -33.12 -52.33 26.74
CA ALA A 157 -32.78 -51.86 25.40
C ALA A 157 -31.28 -51.60 25.26
N GLU A 158 -30.76 -51.69 24.04
CA GLU A 158 -29.36 -51.34 23.74
C GLU A 158 -29.09 -49.87 24.05
N ALA A 159 -28.04 -49.60 24.84
CA ALA A 159 -27.54 -48.25 25.03
C ALA A 159 -26.96 -47.75 23.70
N SER A 160 -27.36 -46.56 23.28
CA SER A 160 -27.00 -45.97 21.98
C SER A 160 -26.95 -44.45 22.04
N VAL A 161 -26.08 -43.88 21.21
CA VAL A 161 -25.98 -42.44 20.98
C VAL A 161 -26.45 -42.15 19.56
N PHE A 162 -27.27 -41.11 19.40
CA PHE A 162 -27.71 -40.60 18.12
C PHE A 162 -27.25 -39.16 17.99
N ALA A 163 -26.45 -38.90 16.95
CA ALA A 163 -26.04 -37.56 16.54
C ALA A 163 -26.81 -37.16 15.28
N SER A 164 -27.38 -35.97 15.25
CA SER A 164 -28.10 -35.41 14.12
C SER A 164 -27.33 -34.23 13.52
N ASN A 165 -27.39 -34.07 12.20
CA ASN A 165 -26.72 -32.95 11.55
C ASN A 165 -27.35 -31.61 11.94
N ASP A 166 -26.52 -30.58 12.04
CA ASP A 166 -26.90 -29.23 12.39
C ASP A 166 -26.69 -28.26 11.23
N ALA A 167 -27.37 -27.11 11.29
CA ALA A 167 -27.19 -26.04 10.34
C ALA A 167 -27.24 -24.67 11.02
N TYR A 168 -26.26 -23.81 10.73
CA TYR A 168 -26.20 -22.44 11.21
C TYR A 168 -25.80 -21.50 10.09
N ALA A 169 -26.03 -20.20 10.30
CA ALA A 169 -25.63 -19.15 9.38
C ALA A 169 -24.99 -17.98 10.12
N THR A 170 -24.09 -17.29 9.45
CA THR A 170 -23.48 -16.04 9.90
C THR A 170 -23.10 -15.21 8.69
N ASP A 171 -22.99 -13.90 8.88
CA ASP A 171 -22.36 -13.04 7.89
C ASP A 171 -20.84 -13.28 7.87
N GLU A 172 -20.20 -13.06 6.73
CA GLU A 172 -18.74 -13.06 6.67
C GLU A 172 -18.14 -12.00 7.61
N ASP A 173 -16.89 -12.23 8.01
CA ASP A 173 -16.16 -11.44 9.02
C ASP A 173 -16.85 -11.31 10.39
N THR A 174 -17.96 -12.01 10.60
CA THR A 174 -18.72 -12.01 11.84
C THR A 174 -18.60 -13.36 12.52
N PRO A 175 -17.96 -13.45 13.71
CA PRO A 175 -17.93 -14.68 14.48
C PRO A 175 -19.33 -15.11 14.93
N LEU A 176 -19.66 -16.38 14.70
CA LEU A 176 -20.88 -17.03 15.16
C LEU A 176 -20.65 -17.63 16.55
N VAL A 177 -21.41 -17.20 17.55
CA VAL A 177 -21.36 -17.75 18.92
C VAL A 177 -22.68 -18.48 19.24
N VAL A 178 -22.61 -19.79 19.46
CA VAL A 178 -23.77 -20.64 19.75
C VAL A 178 -23.68 -21.19 21.17
N ALA A 179 -24.69 -20.90 21.99
CA ALA A 179 -24.79 -21.40 23.35
C ALA A 179 -25.29 -22.86 23.40
N ALA A 180 -24.95 -23.60 24.46
CA ALA A 180 -25.21 -25.04 24.58
C ALA A 180 -26.68 -25.45 24.34
N GLY A 181 -27.65 -24.64 24.77
CA GLY A 181 -29.08 -24.93 24.58
C GLY A 181 -29.57 -24.92 23.12
N ALA A 182 -28.77 -24.38 22.21
CA ALA A 182 -28.99 -24.40 20.76
C ALA A 182 -27.75 -24.91 20.01
N GLY A 183 -26.81 -25.53 20.74
CA GLY A 183 -25.55 -26.04 20.21
C GLY A 183 -25.72 -27.43 19.61
N VAL A 184 -24.60 -28.04 19.22
CA VAL A 184 -24.61 -29.29 18.43
C VAL A 184 -25.26 -30.48 19.14
N LEU A 185 -25.34 -30.47 20.48
CA LEU A 185 -25.99 -31.55 21.24
C LEU A 185 -27.50 -31.33 21.45
N ALA A 186 -28.08 -30.22 20.98
CA ALA A 186 -29.46 -29.84 21.32
C ALA A 186 -30.52 -30.76 20.67
N ASN A 187 -30.19 -31.37 19.54
CA ASN A 187 -31.01 -32.33 18.78
C ASN A 187 -30.51 -33.79 18.90
N ASP A 188 -29.52 -34.02 19.77
CA ASP A 188 -28.90 -35.33 19.98
C ASP A 188 -29.52 -36.07 21.16
N ALA A 189 -29.36 -37.39 21.17
CA ALA A 189 -29.92 -38.22 22.22
C ALA A 189 -28.98 -39.37 22.63
N SER A 190 -28.87 -39.59 23.95
CA SER A 190 -28.37 -40.85 24.52
C SER A 190 -29.54 -41.65 25.07
N LEU A 191 -29.75 -42.86 24.55
CA LEU A 191 -30.68 -43.81 25.15
C LEU A 191 -29.98 -44.52 26.31
N VAL A 192 -30.43 -44.20 27.53
CA VAL A 192 -30.06 -44.89 28.78
C VAL A 192 -28.58 -44.72 29.21
N GLY A 193 -27.84 -43.79 28.59
CA GLY A 193 -26.45 -43.44 28.94
C GLY A 193 -26.30 -42.16 29.76
N ALA A 194 -25.04 -41.75 29.99
CA ALA A 194 -24.70 -40.47 30.63
C ALA A 194 -25.08 -39.28 29.71
N PRO A 195 -25.16 -38.05 30.24
CA PRO A 195 -25.29 -36.85 29.41
C PRO A 195 -24.21 -36.80 28.34
N LEU A 196 -24.59 -36.39 27.12
CA LEU A 196 -23.66 -36.30 26.00
C LEU A 196 -22.62 -35.20 26.20
N SER A 197 -21.43 -35.42 25.66
CA SER A 197 -20.36 -34.45 25.46
C SER A 197 -19.98 -34.40 23.99
N ALA A 198 -19.62 -33.22 23.49
CA ALA A 198 -19.19 -33.03 22.12
C ALA A 198 -17.65 -33.02 22.01
N VAL A 199 -17.12 -33.60 20.92
CA VAL A 199 -15.70 -33.60 20.58
C VAL A 199 -15.55 -33.24 19.11
N LEU A 200 -14.70 -32.28 18.78
CA LEU A 200 -14.43 -31.89 17.40
C LEU A 200 -13.59 -32.98 16.71
N ILE A 201 -14.02 -33.41 15.52
CA ILE A 201 -13.31 -34.46 14.75
C ILE A 201 -12.75 -33.96 13.43
N MET A 202 -13.32 -32.92 12.84
CA MET A 202 -12.81 -32.28 11.62
C MET A 202 -13.05 -30.78 11.69
N GLU A 203 -12.00 -29.99 11.45
CA GLU A 203 -12.09 -28.53 11.33
C GLU A 203 -12.77 -28.12 10.01
N PRO A 204 -13.41 -26.94 9.98
CA PRO A 204 -13.87 -26.34 8.73
C PRO A 204 -12.71 -25.93 7.82
N THR A 205 -12.99 -25.77 6.52
CA THR A 205 -11.97 -25.41 5.52
C THR A 205 -11.79 -23.91 5.33
N HIS A 206 -12.79 -23.11 5.68
CA HIS A 206 -12.81 -21.66 5.45
C HIS A 206 -13.10 -20.89 6.75
N GLY A 207 -12.61 -21.40 7.87
CA GLY A 207 -12.72 -20.76 9.17
C GLY A 207 -12.06 -21.61 10.25
N SER A 208 -12.40 -21.34 11.50
CA SER A 208 -11.97 -22.13 12.65
C SER A 208 -13.11 -22.28 13.65
N VAL A 209 -13.15 -23.42 14.36
CA VAL A 209 -14.18 -23.66 15.38
C VAL A 209 -13.57 -23.96 16.75
N ALA A 210 -14.09 -23.29 17.78
CA ALA A 210 -13.85 -23.61 19.17
C ALA A 210 -15.08 -24.30 19.75
N LEU A 211 -15.09 -25.63 19.75
CA LEU A 211 -16.18 -26.47 20.27
C LEU A 211 -15.93 -26.84 21.74
N ASN A 212 -16.91 -26.55 22.60
CA ASN A 212 -16.89 -26.95 24.00
C ASN A 212 -17.58 -28.31 24.20
N ALA A 213 -17.21 -28.99 25.27
CA ALA A 213 -17.78 -30.29 25.65
C ALA A 213 -19.30 -30.27 25.85
N ASP A 214 -19.87 -29.13 26.28
CA ASP A 214 -21.32 -28.97 26.49
C ASP A 214 -22.12 -28.75 25.19
N GLY A 215 -21.45 -28.80 24.02
CA GLY A 215 -22.06 -28.61 22.71
C GLY A 215 -22.16 -27.14 22.26
N SER A 216 -21.79 -26.17 23.11
CA SER A 216 -21.62 -24.78 22.68
C SER A 216 -20.38 -24.61 21.81
N PHE A 217 -20.38 -23.66 20.87
CA PHE A 217 -19.21 -23.40 20.04
C PHE A 217 -19.12 -21.95 19.57
N THR A 218 -17.92 -21.56 19.14
CA THR A 218 -17.70 -20.32 18.37
C THR A 218 -17.06 -20.68 17.03
N TYR A 219 -17.68 -20.27 15.93
CA TYR A 219 -17.11 -20.37 14.59
C TYR A 219 -16.66 -18.98 14.13
N THR A 220 -15.43 -18.88 13.63
CA THR A 220 -14.89 -17.65 13.03
C THR A 220 -14.58 -17.93 11.57
N PRO A 221 -15.33 -17.33 10.61
CA PRO A 221 -15.01 -17.41 9.19
C PRO A 221 -13.59 -16.92 8.90
N ALA A 222 -12.97 -17.42 7.83
CA ALA A 222 -11.79 -16.78 7.25
C ALA A 222 -12.17 -15.38 6.73
N PRO A 223 -11.24 -14.41 6.78
CA PRO A 223 -11.54 -13.06 6.28
C PRO A 223 -12.06 -13.08 4.85
N ASN A 224 -13.15 -12.36 4.62
CA ASN A 224 -13.79 -12.14 3.32
C ASN A 224 -14.21 -13.45 2.60
N TYR A 225 -14.46 -14.51 3.39
CA TYR A 225 -15.00 -15.75 2.86
C TYR A 225 -16.52 -15.77 3.03
N PHE A 226 -17.21 -15.86 1.90
CA PHE A 226 -18.63 -16.22 1.84
C PHE A 226 -18.83 -17.55 1.10
N GLY A 227 -19.85 -18.29 1.52
CA GLY A 227 -20.16 -19.61 0.96
C GLY A 227 -20.38 -20.69 2.03
N PRO A 228 -20.55 -21.94 1.58
CA PRO A 228 -20.76 -23.06 2.48
C PRO A 228 -19.46 -23.54 3.12
N ASP A 229 -19.46 -23.69 4.43
CA ASP A 229 -18.39 -24.33 5.19
C ASP A 229 -18.99 -25.45 6.07
N SER A 230 -18.16 -26.36 6.58
CA SER A 230 -18.67 -27.39 7.48
C SER A 230 -17.59 -27.99 8.36
N PHE A 231 -17.96 -28.33 9.59
CA PHE A 231 -17.13 -29.12 10.49
C PHE A 231 -17.91 -30.34 10.95
N SER A 232 -17.24 -31.36 11.47
CA SER A 232 -17.91 -32.54 12.05
C SER A 232 -17.51 -32.75 13.49
N TYR A 233 -18.45 -33.26 14.28
CA TYR A 233 -18.26 -33.54 15.70
C TYR A 233 -18.70 -34.96 16.03
N GLN A 234 -18.22 -35.44 17.18
CA GLN A 234 -18.62 -36.67 17.82
C GLN A 234 -19.39 -36.36 19.10
N ALA A 235 -20.63 -36.83 19.20
CA ALA A 235 -21.39 -36.89 20.45
C ALA A 235 -21.03 -38.18 21.18
N THR A 236 -20.67 -38.09 22.46
CA THR A 236 -20.31 -39.26 23.27
C THR A 236 -20.90 -39.22 24.67
N ASP A 237 -21.32 -40.37 25.19
CA ASP A 237 -21.68 -40.56 26.60
C ASP A 237 -20.50 -41.03 27.47
N GLY A 238 -19.28 -41.01 26.92
CA GLY A 238 -18.05 -41.53 27.53
C GLY A 238 -17.78 -43.01 27.27
N THR A 239 -18.74 -43.76 26.72
CA THR A 239 -18.57 -45.17 26.36
C THR A 239 -18.92 -45.49 24.91
N ARG A 240 -19.82 -44.69 24.33
CA ARG A 240 -20.34 -44.81 22.98
C ARG A 240 -20.35 -43.45 22.30
N ASP A 241 -20.45 -43.48 20.99
CA ASP A 241 -20.17 -42.35 20.15
C ASP A 241 -20.96 -42.40 18.83
N ALA A 242 -21.44 -41.24 18.39
CA ALA A 242 -22.04 -41.02 17.08
C ALA A 242 -21.49 -39.72 16.48
N THR A 243 -21.41 -39.64 15.15
CA THR A 243 -20.86 -38.50 14.43
C THR A 243 -21.95 -37.77 13.65
N ALA A 244 -21.88 -36.45 13.62
CA ALA A 244 -22.74 -35.62 12.79
C ALA A 244 -21.95 -34.45 12.17
N ASP A 245 -22.49 -33.93 11.09
CA ASP A 245 -21.93 -32.78 10.38
C ASP A 245 -22.69 -31.50 10.76
N VAL A 246 -21.95 -30.41 10.89
CA VAL A 246 -22.49 -29.07 11.04
C VAL A 246 -22.30 -28.32 9.73
N MET A 247 -23.40 -27.93 9.10
CA MET A 247 -23.39 -27.08 7.91
C MET A 247 -23.40 -25.60 8.31
N LEU A 248 -22.46 -24.83 7.79
CA LEU A 248 -22.35 -23.39 8.02
C LEU A 248 -22.60 -22.66 6.70
N ALA A 249 -23.56 -21.74 6.71
CA ALA A 249 -23.79 -20.83 5.59
C ALA A 249 -23.21 -19.45 5.94
N VAL A 250 -22.12 -19.07 5.28
CA VAL A 250 -21.54 -17.73 5.42
C VAL A 250 -22.09 -16.82 4.33
N THR A 251 -22.80 -15.76 4.72
CA THR A 251 -23.44 -14.81 3.81
C THR A 251 -22.50 -13.65 3.48
N ALA A 252 -22.45 -13.28 2.20
CA ALA A 252 -21.64 -12.16 1.71
C ALA A 252 -22.14 -10.82 2.27
N VAL A 253 -21.22 -9.94 2.61
CA VAL A 253 -21.42 -8.57 3.05
C VAL A 253 -20.44 -7.68 2.31
N ASN A 254 -20.97 -6.73 1.54
CA ASN A 254 -20.19 -5.83 0.70
C ASN A 254 -19.03 -5.16 1.46
N ASP A 255 -17.81 -5.45 1.04
CA ASP A 255 -16.56 -4.80 1.44
C ASP A 255 -16.25 -3.58 0.59
N ALA A 256 -15.50 -2.63 1.13
CA ALA A 256 -15.04 -1.50 0.32
C ALA A 256 -13.90 -1.94 -0.62
N PRO A 257 -13.85 -1.45 -1.87
CA PRO A 257 -12.76 -1.77 -2.77
C PRO A 257 -11.43 -1.20 -2.26
N VAL A 258 -10.36 -1.97 -2.43
CA VAL A 258 -9.00 -1.61 -2.01
C VAL A 258 -8.19 -1.16 -3.21
N LEU A 259 -7.78 0.11 -3.24
CA LEU A 259 -6.92 0.66 -4.27
C LEU A 259 -5.47 0.17 -4.08
N ALA A 260 -4.84 -0.32 -5.16
CA ALA A 260 -3.41 -0.59 -5.16
C ALA A 260 -2.61 0.71 -5.04
N SER A 261 -1.35 0.60 -4.61
CA SER A 261 -0.44 1.75 -4.56
C SER A 261 -0.33 2.41 -5.94
N LEU A 262 -0.43 3.74 -5.98
CA LEU A 262 -0.27 4.55 -7.18
C LEU A 262 1.20 4.79 -7.56
N GLY A 263 2.14 4.25 -6.78
CA GLY A 263 3.59 4.39 -6.99
C GLY A 263 4.22 5.49 -6.12
N ASP A 264 5.51 5.74 -6.39
CA ASP A 264 6.29 6.79 -5.75
C ASP A 264 5.92 8.18 -6.31
N PRO A 265 6.22 9.28 -5.59
CA PRO A 265 6.00 10.63 -6.09
C PRO A 265 6.58 10.86 -7.50
N VAL A 266 5.83 11.54 -8.34
CA VAL A 266 6.21 11.83 -9.73
C VAL A 266 6.62 13.28 -9.87
N GLU A 267 7.71 13.52 -10.57
CA GLU A 267 8.16 14.85 -10.98
C GLU A 267 7.87 14.99 -12.48
N VAL A 268 7.27 16.10 -12.90
CA VAL A 268 6.91 16.34 -14.30
C VAL A 268 7.10 17.81 -14.65
N ASP A 269 7.54 18.09 -15.87
CA ASP A 269 7.62 19.45 -16.39
C ASP A 269 6.28 19.82 -17.07
N GLU A 270 5.90 21.11 -17.05
CA GLU A 270 4.68 21.56 -17.75
C GLU A 270 4.70 21.19 -19.24
N GLY A 271 3.54 20.83 -19.80
CA GLY A 271 3.40 20.33 -21.18
C GLY A 271 3.56 18.82 -21.35
N ASP A 272 4.28 18.16 -20.43
CA ASP A 272 4.53 16.72 -20.51
C ASP A 272 3.35 15.88 -20.02
N LEU A 273 3.21 14.67 -20.59
CA LEU A 273 2.12 13.75 -20.24
C LEU A 273 2.55 12.79 -19.14
N ILE A 274 1.73 12.73 -18.09
CA ILE A 274 1.74 11.62 -17.14
C ILE A 274 0.63 10.65 -17.50
N GLU A 275 0.99 9.37 -17.63
CA GLU A 275 0.04 8.26 -17.70
C GLU A 275 0.29 7.29 -16.54
N LEU A 276 -0.79 6.86 -15.90
CA LEU A 276 -0.76 5.85 -14.83
C LEU A 276 -1.98 4.95 -14.96
N LEU A 277 -1.86 3.70 -14.51
CA LEU A 277 -3.00 2.82 -14.39
C LEU A 277 -3.33 2.61 -12.90
N ALA A 278 -4.43 3.21 -12.44
CA ALA A 278 -4.98 2.86 -11.14
C ALA A 278 -5.61 1.46 -11.22
N SER A 279 -5.31 0.62 -10.23
CA SER A 279 -5.91 -0.71 -10.10
C SER A 279 -6.43 -0.88 -8.69
N ALA A 280 -7.46 -1.70 -8.55
CA ALA A 280 -8.09 -2.00 -7.28
C ALA A 280 -8.61 -3.43 -7.30
N THR A 281 -8.77 -3.99 -6.11
CA THR A 281 -9.41 -5.28 -5.89
C THR A 281 -10.58 -5.11 -4.95
N ASP A 282 -11.57 -5.95 -5.14
CA ASP A 282 -12.78 -5.99 -4.35
C ASP A 282 -12.98 -7.43 -3.88
N ALA A 283 -13.35 -7.60 -2.62
CA ALA A 283 -13.41 -8.93 -2.02
C ALA A 283 -14.64 -9.73 -2.51
N ASP A 284 -15.74 -9.03 -2.75
CA ASP A 284 -16.99 -9.56 -3.28
C ASP A 284 -16.95 -9.76 -4.80
N GLY A 285 -16.02 -9.08 -5.47
CA GLY A 285 -15.84 -9.13 -6.92
C GLY A 285 -16.77 -8.17 -7.66
N ASP A 286 -17.21 -7.11 -6.98
CA ASP A 286 -18.08 -6.11 -7.56
C ASP A 286 -17.41 -5.28 -8.67
N ALA A 287 -18.25 -4.73 -9.54
CA ALA A 287 -17.77 -3.94 -10.67
C ALA A 287 -17.27 -2.57 -10.19
N LEU A 288 -16.00 -2.28 -10.44
CA LEU A 288 -15.35 -1.08 -9.93
C LEU A 288 -15.46 0.11 -10.87
N THR A 289 -15.63 1.28 -10.27
CA THR A 289 -15.59 2.57 -10.95
C THR A 289 -14.56 3.50 -10.33
N PHE A 290 -13.81 4.21 -11.18
CA PHE A 290 -12.75 5.13 -10.75
C PHE A 290 -13.12 6.58 -10.99
N ARG A 291 -12.71 7.48 -10.09
CA ARG A 291 -12.77 8.93 -10.32
C ARG A 291 -11.64 9.66 -9.61
N LEU A 292 -11.37 10.88 -10.07
CA LEU A 292 -10.48 11.81 -9.38
C LEU A 292 -11.29 12.70 -8.44
N LEU A 293 -10.82 12.85 -7.21
CA LEU A 293 -11.37 13.82 -6.26
C LEU A 293 -10.64 15.16 -6.42
N ALA A 294 -11.41 16.21 -6.65
CA ALA A 294 -10.89 17.57 -6.91
C ALA A 294 -9.72 17.59 -7.93
N PRO A 295 -9.91 17.02 -9.15
CA PRO A 295 -8.84 16.90 -10.12
C PRO A 295 -8.26 18.28 -10.49
N PRO A 296 -6.93 18.37 -10.69
CA PRO A 296 -6.33 19.50 -11.39
C PRO A 296 -6.97 19.71 -12.76
N ALA A 297 -6.84 20.93 -13.30
CA ALA A 297 -7.32 21.20 -14.64
C ALA A 297 -6.68 20.21 -15.63
N ASN A 298 -7.45 19.76 -16.61
CA ASN A 298 -6.99 18.83 -17.66
C ASN A 298 -6.58 17.41 -17.21
N ALA A 299 -6.61 17.09 -15.91
CA ALA A 299 -6.45 15.71 -15.43
C ALA A 299 -7.71 14.87 -15.70
N ARG A 300 -7.53 13.62 -16.13
CA ARG A 300 -8.60 12.69 -16.48
C ARG A 300 -8.29 11.30 -15.93
N ILE A 301 -9.33 10.57 -15.56
CA ILE A 301 -9.27 9.13 -15.30
C ILE A 301 -10.42 8.46 -16.02
N ASP A 302 -10.15 7.36 -16.70
CA ASP A 302 -11.18 6.53 -17.28
C ASP A 302 -11.89 5.76 -16.15
N PRO A 303 -13.23 5.91 -16.01
CA PRO A 303 -13.94 5.37 -14.87
C PRO A 303 -14.04 3.84 -14.86
N THR A 304 -13.71 3.16 -15.96
CA THR A 304 -13.85 1.69 -16.07
C THR A 304 -12.50 0.99 -16.03
N THR A 305 -11.48 1.61 -16.59
CA THR A 305 -10.14 1.01 -16.69
C THR A 305 -9.18 1.53 -15.64
N GLY A 306 -9.49 2.66 -14.98
CA GLY A 306 -8.56 3.33 -14.06
C GLY A 306 -7.39 4.01 -14.78
N ALA A 307 -7.42 4.11 -16.12
CA ALA A 307 -6.39 4.77 -16.89
C ALA A 307 -6.41 6.28 -16.63
N PHE A 308 -5.38 6.77 -15.96
CA PHE A 308 -5.15 8.16 -15.63
C PHE A 308 -4.27 8.81 -16.70
N SER A 309 -4.62 10.04 -17.08
CA SER A 309 -3.81 10.90 -17.94
C SER A 309 -3.88 12.35 -17.46
N TRP A 310 -2.75 13.03 -17.47
CA TRP A 310 -2.68 14.46 -17.17
C TRP A 310 -1.50 15.11 -17.87
N ARG A 311 -1.76 16.22 -18.57
CA ARG A 311 -0.73 17.18 -19.00
C ARG A 311 -0.91 18.47 -18.20
N PRO A 312 -0.03 18.77 -17.24
CA PRO A 312 0.02 20.08 -16.63
C PRO A 312 0.26 21.16 -17.69
N ASP A 313 -0.28 22.34 -17.44
CA ASP A 313 -0.14 23.55 -18.27
C ASP A 313 0.28 24.72 -17.38
N ASP A 314 0.65 25.85 -18.00
CA ASP A 314 1.16 27.07 -17.35
C ASP A 314 0.26 27.66 -16.25
N THR A 315 -1.00 27.20 -16.12
CA THR A 315 -1.89 27.64 -15.03
C THR A 315 -1.65 26.87 -13.73
N HIS A 316 -0.92 25.76 -13.79
CA HIS A 316 -0.62 24.94 -12.64
C HIS A 316 0.55 25.50 -11.86
N GLY A 317 1.58 25.99 -12.55
CA GLY A 317 2.80 26.53 -12.00
C GLY A 317 3.56 25.54 -11.11
N PHE A 318 4.64 25.99 -10.47
CA PHE A 318 5.40 25.17 -9.55
C PHE A 318 4.54 24.82 -8.33
N ALA A 319 4.17 23.55 -8.24
CA ALA A 319 3.40 23.06 -7.12
C ALA A 319 3.49 21.55 -6.98
N VAL A 320 3.55 21.11 -5.72
CA VAL A 320 3.19 19.75 -5.36
C VAL A 320 1.66 19.65 -5.39
N ARG A 321 1.15 18.79 -6.27
CA ARG A 321 -0.26 18.44 -6.39
C ARG A 321 -0.47 17.06 -5.81
N THR A 322 -1.45 16.93 -4.93
CA THR A 322 -1.90 15.62 -4.45
C THR A 322 -3.05 15.17 -5.35
N LEU A 323 -2.78 14.20 -6.21
CA LEU A 323 -3.81 13.51 -6.96
C LEU A 323 -4.49 12.51 -6.03
N VAL A 324 -5.80 12.62 -5.87
CA VAL A 324 -6.57 11.66 -5.07
C VAL A 324 -7.48 10.87 -6.01
N VAL A 325 -7.24 9.56 -6.07
CA VAL A 325 -8.07 8.60 -6.81
C VAL A 325 -9.04 7.96 -5.81
N GLU A 326 -10.31 7.96 -6.17
CA GLU A 326 -11.35 7.21 -5.46
C GLU A 326 -11.80 6.06 -6.37
N VAL A 327 -11.95 4.88 -5.77
CA VAL A 327 -12.54 3.69 -6.39
C VAL A 327 -13.81 3.32 -5.62
N SER A 328 -14.86 2.96 -6.34
CA SER A 328 -16.17 2.58 -5.77
C SER A 328 -16.73 1.34 -6.45
N ASP A 329 -17.34 0.47 -5.65
CA ASP A 329 -18.18 -0.67 -6.05
C ASP A 329 -19.65 -0.27 -6.35
N GLY A 330 -20.03 0.98 -6.03
CA GLY A 330 -21.39 1.50 -6.14
C GLY A 330 -22.06 1.80 -4.78
N GLU A 331 -21.56 1.24 -3.68
CA GLU A 331 -22.05 1.44 -2.31
C GLU A 331 -20.98 2.01 -1.38
N LEU A 332 -19.77 1.42 -1.39
CA LEU A 332 -18.61 1.82 -0.62
C LEU A 332 -17.49 2.37 -1.52
N THR A 333 -16.48 2.97 -0.90
CA THR A 333 -15.38 3.62 -1.61
C THR A 333 -14.04 3.41 -0.92
N GLY A 334 -13.01 3.11 -1.70
CA GLY A 334 -11.59 3.21 -1.33
C GLY A 334 -10.95 4.46 -1.90
N THR A 335 -9.89 4.95 -1.26
CA THR A 335 -9.10 6.10 -1.78
C THR A 335 -7.61 5.85 -1.71
N GLY A 336 -6.87 6.44 -2.64
CA GLY A 336 -5.42 6.51 -2.62
C GLY A 336 -4.93 7.83 -3.21
N SER A 337 -3.71 8.20 -2.90
CA SER A 337 -3.14 9.48 -3.33
C SER A 337 -1.74 9.36 -3.89
N LEU A 338 -1.44 10.16 -4.90
CA LEU A 338 -0.12 10.31 -5.51
C LEU A 338 0.31 11.78 -5.41
N ALA A 339 1.53 12.02 -4.94
CA ALA A 339 2.13 13.35 -5.01
C ALA A 339 2.76 13.52 -6.40
N VAL A 340 2.40 14.61 -7.08
CA VAL A 340 2.99 15.01 -8.35
C VAL A 340 3.55 16.41 -8.19
N THR A 341 4.85 16.57 -8.35
CA THR A 341 5.48 17.89 -8.40
C THR A 341 5.54 18.33 -9.86
N VAL A 342 4.91 19.47 -10.13
CA VAL A 342 4.95 20.11 -11.45
C VAL A 342 6.07 21.14 -11.44
N HIS A 343 6.96 21.08 -12.43
CA HIS A 343 8.03 22.04 -12.66
C HIS A 343 7.66 23.03 -13.75
N GLU A 344 8.06 24.28 -13.54
CA GLU A 344 7.85 25.36 -14.50
C GLU A 344 8.78 25.19 -15.70
N VAL A 345 8.22 25.42 -16.88
CA VAL A 345 8.96 25.49 -18.13
C VAL A 345 8.77 26.87 -18.75
N ILE A 346 9.88 27.51 -19.11
CA ILE A 346 9.86 28.75 -19.90
C ILE A 346 10.23 28.38 -21.33
N GLU A 347 9.23 28.36 -22.21
CA GLU A 347 9.40 28.00 -23.62
C GLU A 347 9.40 29.23 -24.54
N GLY A 348 10.29 29.18 -25.54
CA GLY A 348 10.23 29.96 -26.77
C GLY A 348 9.03 29.60 -27.65
N GLY A 349 8.81 30.41 -28.68
CA GLY A 349 7.95 30.06 -29.80
C GLY A 349 8.73 29.36 -30.92
N PRO A 350 8.12 29.21 -32.11
CA PRO A 350 8.86 28.74 -33.27
C PRO A 350 9.72 29.87 -33.87
N GLY A 351 10.97 29.55 -34.18
CA GLY A 351 11.94 30.47 -34.77
C GLY A 351 12.65 31.33 -33.72
N ARG A 352 13.40 32.32 -34.19
CA ARG A 352 14.30 33.13 -33.37
C ARG A 352 13.60 33.85 -32.20
N ASP A 353 14.01 33.51 -30.98
CA ASP A 353 13.45 34.02 -29.75
C ASP A 353 14.45 34.77 -28.86
N SER A 354 13.90 35.59 -27.97
CA SER A 354 14.66 36.22 -26.89
C SER A 354 14.00 35.91 -25.55
N ILE A 355 14.73 35.15 -24.73
CA ILE A 355 14.32 34.69 -23.42
C ILE A 355 15.25 35.33 -22.37
N THR A 356 14.68 36.05 -21.42
CA THR A 356 15.43 36.60 -20.28
C THR A 356 14.79 36.16 -18.98
N VAL A 357 15.56 35.47 -18.13
CA VAL A 357 15.13 35.03 -16.80
C VAL A 357 15.96 35.74 -15.75
N ASN A 358 15.29 36.48 -14.87
CA ASN A 358 15.94 37.22 -13.79
C ASN A 358 15.27 36.92 -12.45
N GLN A 359 16.07 36.62 -11.42
CA GLN A 359 15.56 36.46 -10.07
C GLN A 359 15.98 37.64 -9.18
N ALA A 360 15.00 38.27 -8.53
CA ALA A 360 15.24 39.36 -7.60
C ALA A 360 14.25 39.30 -6.44
N GLY A 361 14.74 39.41 -5.20
CA GLY A 361 13.88 39.38 -4.01
C GLY A 361 13.05 38.10 -3.85
N GLY A 362 13.55 36.97 -4.35
CA GLY A 362 12.87 35.67 -4.32
C GLY A 362 11.81 35.47 -5.41
N ILE A 363 11.62 36.43 -6.32
CA ILE A 363 10.69 36.34 -7.44
C ILE A 363 11.50 36.10 -8.72
N VAL A 364 11.11 35.09 -9.49
CA VAL A 364 11.64 34.84 -10.83
C VAL A 364 10.78 35.58 -11.85
N THR A 365 11.41 36.34 -12.74
CA THR A 365 10.73 37.06 -13.83
C THR A 365 11.29 36.55 -15.15
N ALA A 366 10.41 36.00 -15.98
CA ALA A 366 10.74 35.60 -17.34
C ALA A 366 10.20 36.63 -18.33
N VAL A 367 10.98 36.95 -19.35
CA VAL A 367 10.57 37.76 -20.48
C VAL A 367 10.85 36.96 -21.75
N VAL A 368 9.80 36.52 -22.43
CA VAL A 368 9.88 35.81 -23.72
C VAL A 368 9.31 36.72 -24.80
N ASN A 369 10.13 37.15 -25.76
CA ASN A 369 9.73 38.03 -26.86
C ASN A 369 8.96 39.29 -26.41
N GLY A 370 9.37 39.86 -25.27
CA GLY A 370 8.76 41.05 -24.68
C GLY A 370 7.53 40.79 -23.82
N ARG A 371 7.05 39.55 -23.70
CA ARG A 371 5.98 39.16 -22.78
C ARG A 371 6.58 38.75 -21.43
N THR A 372 6.10 39.36 -20.35
CA THR A 372 6.60 39.11 -18.99
C THR A 372 5.69 38.15 -18.22
N THR A 373 6.29 37.13 -17.62
CA THR A 373 5.67 36.23 -16.64
C THR A 373 6.46 36.29 -15.33
N ARG A 374 5.78 36.10 -14.19
CA ARG A 374 6.40 36.12 -12.86
C ARG A 374 6.05 34.86 -12.11
N TYR A 375 7.07 34.27 -11.50
CA TYR A 375 6.99 33.05 -10.72
C TYR A 375 7.50 33.30 -9.30
N GLY A 376 7.04 32.45 -8.37
CA GLY A 376 7.50 32.46 -6.99
C GLY A 376 8.90 31.88 -6.84
N ALA A 377 9.17 31.30 -5.67
CA ALA A 377 10.36 30.51 -5.45
C ALA A 377 10.23 29.18 -6.21
N LEU A 378 11.27 28.81 -6.97
CA LEU A 378 11.34 27.59 -7.77
C LEU A 378 12.52 26.74 -7.27
N PRO A 379 12.35 25.43 -7.03
CA PRO A 379 13.46 24.53 -6.74
C PRO A 379 14.14 23.97 -7.99
N LYS A 380 13.41 23.93 -9.12
CA LYS A 380 13.88 23.57 -10.45
C LYS A 380 13.22 24.50 -11.46
N LEU A 381 13.93 24.85 -12.53
CA LEU A 381 13.40 25.57 -13.68
C LEU A 381 13.96 24.97 -14.97
N THR A 382 13.11 24.76 -15.98
CA THR A 382 13.53 24.40 -17.34
C THR A 382 13.30 25.60 -18.26
N VAL A 383 14.26 25.91 -19.13
CA VAL A 383 14.18 26.97 -20.14
C VAL A 383 14.47 26.38 -21.51
N ARG A 384 13.59 26.58 -22.49
CA ARG A 384 13.70 25.99 -23.83
C ARG A 384 13.66 27.07 -24.91
N GLY A 385 14.65 27.07 -25.81
CA GLY A 385 14.66 27.91 -27.02
C GLY A 385 13.81 27.31 -28.14
N LEU A 386 14.00 26.01 -28.40
CA LEU A 386 13.36 25.20 -29.46
C LEU A 386 14.07 25.33 -30.82
N GLU A 387 13.39 25.74 -31.88
CA GLU A 387 13.99 25.90 -33.22
C GLU A 387 14.24 27.39 -33.47
N GLY A 388 15.44 27.80 -33.87
CA GLY A 388 15.77 29.19 -34.16
C GLY A 388 17.17 29.57 -33.69
N ASN A 389 17.57 30.82 -33.91
CA ASN A 389 18.83 31.35 -33.39
C ASN A 389 18.56 32.18 -32.13
N ASP A 390 18.37 31.51 -31.02
CA ASP A 390 17.78 32.03 -29.81
C ASP A 390 18.79 32.74 -28.92
N VAL A 391 18.27 33.65 -28.09
CA VAL A 391 19.07 34.36 -27.09
C VAL A 391 18.46 34.14 -25.71
N ILE A 392 19.10 33.29 -24.92
CA ILE A 392 18.72 32.96 -23.54
C ILE A 392 19.66 33.70 -22.59
N THR A 393 19.10 34.49 -21.68
CA THR A 393 19.88 35.26 -20.69
C THR A 393 19.38 34.97 -19.28
N LEU A 394 20.25 34.42 -18.44
CA LEU A 394 19.96 34.07 -17.04
C LEU A 394 20.70 35.01 -16.09
N ARG A 395 19.98 35.58 -15.10
CA ARG A 395 20.55 36.59 -14.19
C ARG A 395 20.09 36.42 -12.76
N GLY A 396 21.06 36.46 -11.84
CA GLY A 396 20.80 36.54 -10.40
C GLY A 396 20.05 35.33 -9.84
N LEU A 397 20.04 34.21 -10.57
CA LEU A 397 19.32 33.00 -10.17
C LEU A 397 19.98 32.39 -8.93
N THR A 398 19.13 31.95 -8.01
CA THR A 398 19.48 31.16 -6.83
C THR A 398 18.63 29.88 -6.76
N ILE A 399 18.04 29.50 -7.89
CA ILE A 399 17.33 28.22 -8.08
C ILE A 399 18.40 27.12 -7.98
N PRO A 400 18.20 26.03 -7.22
CA PRO A 400 19.20 24.97 -7.10
C PRO A 400 19.65 24.37 -8.44
N THR A 401 18.69 24.08 -9.31
CA THR A 401 18.92 23.46 -10.62
C THR A 401 18.16 24.21 -11.71
N VAL A 402 18.88 24.62 -12.76
CA VAL A 402 18.27 25.19 -13.96
C VAL A 402 18.73 24.38 -15.16
N ILE A 403 17.78 23.90 -15.94
CA ILE A 403 18.01 23.21 -17.19
C ILE A 403 17.76 24.21 -18.33
N VAL A 404 18.68 24.27 -19.29
CA VAL A 404 18.56 25.07 -20.50
C VAL A 404 18.71 24.14 -21.69
N GLU A 405 17.70 24.13 -22.57
CA GLU A 405 17.71 23.41 -23.84
C GLU A 405 17.58 24.48 -24.93
N ALA A 406 18.68 24.91 -25.53
CA ALA A 406 18.66 25.98 -26.54
C ALA A 406 17.98 25.47 -27.82
N GLY A 407 18.43 24.34 -28.35
CA GLY A 407 17.71 23.55 -29.34
C GLY A 407 18.40 23.53 -30.69
N ALA A 408 17.71 23.86 -31.78
CA ALA A 408 18.28 23.82 -33.12
C ALA A 408 18.45 25.23 -33.70
N GLY A 409 19.69 25.58 -34.05
CA GLY A 409 20.10 26.84 -34.65
C GLY A 409 21.33 27.38 -33.95
N ASN A 410 21.78 28.58 -34.33
CA ASN A 410 22.97 29.18 -33.72
C ASN A 410 22.56 30.04 -32.52
N ASP A 411 22.65 29.46 -31.34
CA ASP A 411 22.09 29.97 -30.11
C ASP A 411 23.09 30.71 -29.24
N ARG A 412 22.57 31.53 -28.33
CA ARG A 412 23.37 32.23 -27.32
C ARG A 412 22.75 32.07 -25.94
N VAL A 413 23.45 31.34 -25.08
CA VAL A 413 23.08 31.18 -23.67
C VAL A 413 24.04 31.96 -22.79
N ASN A 414 23.56 32.98 -22.08
CA ASN A 414 24.38 33.81 -21.19
C ASN A 414 23.94 33.66 -19.74
N ALA A 415 24.73 32.93 -18.95
CA ALA A 415 24.50 32.71 -17.51
C ALA A 415 25.59 33.30 -16.60
N LEU A 416 26.46 34.19 -17.09
CA LEU A 416 27.58 34.79 -16.33
C LEU A 416 27.16 35.47 -15.01
N ALA A 417 25.91 35.92 -14.92
CA ALA A 417 25.36 36.56 -13.73
C ALA A 417 24.70 35.59 -12.73
N VAL A 418 24.82 34.28 -12.95
CA VAL A 418 24.34 33.20 -12.09
C VAL A 418 25.47 32.78 -11.14
N ARG A 419 25.20 32.73 -9.83
CA ARG A 419 26.27 32.73 -8.81
C ARG A 419 26.49 31.42 -8.08
N SER A 420 25.49 30.55 -8.00
CA SER A 420 25.56 29.32 -7.19
C SER A 420 24.60 28.23 -7.64
N THR A 421 23.89 28.47 -8.74
CA THR A 421 22.98 27.50 -9.34
C THR A 421 23.80 26.56 -10.19
N ARG A 422 23.54 25.25 -10.08
CA ARG A 422 24.03 24.29 -11.07
C ARG A 422 23.19 24.44 -12.33
N LEU A 423 23.85 24.64 -13.45
CA LEU A 423 23.28 24.68 -14.79
C LEU A 423 23.47 23.34 -15.48
N ASP A 424 22.44 22.88 -16.17
CA ASP A 424 22.54 21.82 -17.18
C ASP A 424 22.15 22.48 -18.50
N ILE A 425 23.14 22.81 -19.33
CA ILE A 425 22.97 23.54 -20.59
C ILE A 425 23.18 22.56 -21.73
N ASP A 426 22.23 22.51 -22.64
CA ASP A 426 22.29 21.83 -23.91
C ASP A 426 22.14 22.88 -25.03
N GLY A 427 23.18 23.05 -25.85
CA GLY A 427 23.18 23.92 -27.02
C GLY A 427 22.33 23.32 -28.13
N GLY A 428 22.67 22.10 -28.53
CA GLY A 428 21.93 21.30 -29.50
C GLY A 428 22.59 21.36 -30.88
N ASP A 429 21.81 21.49 -31.96
CA ASP A 429 22.37 21.54 -33.31
C ASP A 429 22.62 22.99 -33.73
N GLY A 430 23.84 23.38 -34.09
CA GLY A 430 24.19 24.68 -34.64
C GLY A 430 25.50 25.20 -34.05
N ASN A 431 25.93 26.40 -34.49
CA ASN A 431 27.13 27.02 -33.92
C ASN A 431 26.74 27.93 -32.76
N ASP A 432 26.92 27.44 -31.55
CA ASP A 432 26.42 28.03 -30.32
C ASP A 432 27.46 28.86 -29.59
N THR A 433 26.97 29.75 -28.74
CA THR A 433 27.81 30.44 -27.75
C THR A 433 27.21 30.31 -26.36
N LEU A 434 27.87 29.55 -25.52
CA LEU A 434 27.40 29.15 -24.21
C LEU A 434 28.33 29.73 -23.13
N TRP A 435 27.75 30.48 -22.21
CA TRP A 435 28.42 30.94 -21.00
C TRP A 435 27.72 30.34 -19.78
N GLY A 436 28.43 29.49 -19.05
CA GLY A 436 28.05 29.00 -17.74
C GLY A 436 28.17 30.08 -16.66
N GLY A 437 28.02 29.64 -15.41
CA GLY A 437 27.90 30.50 -14.26
C GLY A 437 29.10 30.44 -13.33
N ARG A 438 28.82 30.44 -12.03
CA ARG A 438 29.80 30.16 -10.97
C ARG A 438 29.50 28.86 -10.21
N GLY A 439 28.59 28.05 -10.74
CA GLY A 439 28.20 26.76 -10.17
C GLY A 439 29.01 25.64 -10.81
N ALA A 440 28.94 24.43 -10.24
CA ALA A 440 29.45 23.24 -10.92
C ALA A 440 28.45 22.81 -11.99
N ASP A 441 28.68 23.26 -13.21
CA ASP A 441 27.77 23.23 -14.34
C ASP A 441 28.01 21.99 -15.22
N THR A 442 27.02 21.65 -16.04
CA THR A 442 27.13 20.62 -17.08
C THR A 442 26.70 21.27 -18.37
N ILE A 443 27.57 21.26 -19.38
CA ILE A 443 27.36 21.94 -20.65
C ILE A 443 27.61 20.93 -21.77
N ARG A 444 26.62 20.75 -22.65
CA ARG A 444 26.75 20.03 -23.91
C ARG A 444 26.54 21.06 -25.01
N ALA A 445 27.53 21.26 -25.86
CA ALA A 445 27.43 22.23 -26.94
C ALA A 445 26.64 21.62 -28.10
N GLY A 446 26.98 20.40 -28.52
CA GLY A 446 26.15 19.58 -29.40
C GLY A 446 26.80 19.42 -30.76
N GLY A 447 26.17 19.90 -31.83
CA GLY A 447 26.71 19.74 -33.18
C GLY A 447 26.87 21.07 -33.89
N GLY A 448 28.10 21.48 -34.23
CA GLY A 448 28.43 22.73 -34.91
C GLY A 448 29.76 23.26 -34.38
N ASP A 449 30.27 24.38 -34.91
CA ASP A 449 31.50 24.96 -34.35
C ASP A 449 31.15 25.87 -33.14
N ASP A 450 31.34 25.36 -31.94
CA ASP A 450 30.81 25.93 -30.70
C ASP A 450 31.82 26.73 -29.89
N TRP A 451 31.30 27.65 -29.08
CA TRP A 451 32.07 28.48 -28.16
C TRP A 451 31.52 28.34 -26.75
N VAL A 452 32.26 27.67 -25.87
CA VAL A 452 31.86 27.41 -24.48
C VAL A 452 32.82 28.08 -23.51
N PHE A 453 32.25 28.77 -22.53
CA PHE A 453 32.95 29.28 -21.34
C PHE A 453 32.21 28.74 -20.11
N ALA A 454 32.77 27.76 -19.41
CA ALA A 454 32.08 27.07 -18.32
C ALA A 454 31.96 27.95 -17.07
N GLY A 455 33.04 28.65 -16.72
CA GLY A 455 33.01 29.74 -15.74
C GLY A 455 33.75 29.38 -14.48
N ALA A 456 33.14 29.57 -13.32
CA ALA A 456 33.76 29.13 -12.06
C ALA A 456 33.01 27.93 -11.50
N GLY A 457 33.70 27.00 -10.86
CA GLY A 457 33.10 25.75 -10.38
C GLY A 457 33.80 24.56 -11.04
N ASP A 458 33.55 23.36 -10.53
CA ASP A 458 34.07 22.14 -11.13
C ASP A 458 33.08 21.72 -12.23
N ASP A 459 33.38 22.08 -13.48
CA ASP A 459 32.43 22.00 -14.59
C ASP A 459 32.64 20.72 -15.42
N VAL A 460 31.57 20.29 -16.10
CA VAL A 460 31.64 19.22 -17.11
C VAL A 460 31.20 19.78 -18.44
N VAL A 461 32.08 19.75 -19.43
CA VAL A 461 31.84 20.30 -20.78
C VAL A 461 32.05 19.21 -21.82
N ASP A 462 31.12 19.11 -22.77
CA ASP A 462 31.17 18.25 -23.95
C ASP A 462 30.93 19.14 -25.18
N GLY A 463 31.93 19.28 -26.04
CA GLY A 463 31.85 20.05 -27.30
C GLY A 463 30.93 19.35 -28.29
N GLY A 464 31.25 18.11 -28.63
CA GLY A 464 30.42 17.26 -29.48
C GLY A 464 31.00 17.18 -30.89
N ASP A 465 30.20 17.45 -31.92
CA ASP A 465 30.67 17.41 -33.31
C ASP A 465 31.00 18.83 -33.80
N GLY A 466 32.24 19.15 -34.17
CA GLY A 466 32.55 20.52 -34.57
C GLY A 466 34.03 20.89 -34.51
N ASN A 467 34.37 22.15 -34.78
CA ASN A 467 35.67 22.69 -34.39
C ASN A 467 35.46 23.69 -33.25
N ASP A 468 35.50 23.15 -32.05
CA ASP A 468 35.01 23.81 -30.86
C ASP A 468 36.07 24.62 -30.16
N ARG A 469 35.59 25.60 -29.39
CA ARG A 469 36.39 26.44 -28.52
C ARG A 469 35.84 26.34 -27.12
N LEU A 470 36.51 25.55 -26.30
CA LEU A 470 36.05 25.19 -24.96
C LEU A 470 36.99 25.77 -23.92
N ALA A 471 36.43 26.43 -22.90
CA ALA A 471 37.17 26.95 -21.75
C ALA A 471 36.51 26.50 -20.44
N GLY A 472 37.23 25.75 -19.61
CA GLY A 472 36.80 25.39 -18.24
C GLY A 472 36.77 26.60 -17.32
N GLU A 473 37.78 27.47 -17.45
CA GLU A 473 38.00 28.67 -16.64
C GLU A 473 38.51 28.39 -15.21
N ALA A 474 37.69 28.33 -14.16
CA ALA A 474 38.21 28.25 -12.79
C ALA A 474 37.50 27.18 -11.95
N GLY A 475 38.21 26.13 -11.60
CA GLY A 475 37.73 24.96 -10.86
C GLY A 475 38.42 23.73 -11.42
N ASN A 476 38.09 22.56 -10.91
CA ASN A 476 38.64 21.32 -11.45
C ASN A 476 37.69 20.80 -12.53
N ASP A 477 37.97 21.15 -13.77
CA ASP A 477 37.05 20.97 -14.88
C ASP A 477 37.27 19.65 -15.62
N THR A 478 36.22 19.10 -16.22
CA THR A 478 36.31 17.99 -17.17
C THR A 478 35.77 18.43 -18.51
N VAL A 479 36.62 18.51 -19.52
CA VAL A 479 36.28 19.06 -20.84
C VAL A 479 36.63 18.06 -21.94
N SER A 480 35.66 17.72 -22.78
CA SER A 480 35.82 16.88 -23.97
C SER A 480 35.55 17.71 -25.23
N GLY A 481 36.46 17.66 -26.21
CA GLY A 481 36.29 18.26 -27.54
C GLY A 481 35.26 17.49 -28.35
N GLY A 482 35.57 16.22 -28.66
CA GLY A 482 34.67 15.33 -29.38
C GLY A 482 35.22 15.01 -30.77
N SER A 483 34.42 15.25 -31.81
CA SER A 483 34.88 15.07 -33.19
C SER A 483 35.23 16.41 -33.82
N GLY A 484 36.38 16.51 -34.46
CA GLY A 484 36.81 17.69 -35.22
C GLY A 484 37.93 18.44 -34.51
N ARG A 485 38.38 19.57 -35.07
CA ARG A 485 39.62 20.21 -34.59
C ARG A 485 39.34 21.20 -33.48
N ASP A 486 39.54 20.75 -32.26
CA ASP A 486 39.12 21.48 -31.09
C ASP A 486 40.24 22.31 -30.46
N THR A 487 39.82 23.34 -29.74
CA THR A 487 40.70 24.15 -28.89
C THR A 487 40.13 24.18 -27.49
N ILE A 488 40.84 23.52 -26.57
CA ILE A 488 40.43 23.33 -25.19
C ILE A 488 41.42 24.03 -24.25
N VAL A 489 40.90 24.82 -23.33
CA VAL A 489 41.66 25.46 -22.25
C VAL A 489 41.03 25.07 -20.91
N GLY A 490 41.76 24.38 -20.04
CA GLY A 490 41.32 24.03 -18.69
C GLY A 490 41.15 25.28 -17.85
N GLY A 491 42.26 25.95 -17.54
CA GLY A 491 42.26 27.23 -16.85
C GLY A 491 42.96 27.13 -15.50
N ALA A 492 42.24 27.26 -14.40
CA ALA A 492 42.81 27.21 -13.06
C ALA A 492 42.10 26.15 -12.20
N GLY A 493 42.84 25.14 -11.76
CA GLY A 493 42.37 23.97 -11.03
C GLY A 493 43.05 22.73 -11.60
N ASP A 494 42.76 21.56 -11.03
CA ASP A 494 43.29 20.29 -11.55
C ASP A 494 42.33 19.76 -12.62
N ASP A 495 42.62 20.03 -13.89
CA ASP A 495 41.68 19.82 -15.00
C ASP A 495 41.87 18.47 -15.70
N VAL A 496 40.81 17.96 -16.32
CA VAL A 496 40.83 16.77 -17.19
C VAL A 496 40.33 17.16 -18.58
N LEU A 497 41.23 17.16 -19.55
CA LEU A 497 40.96 17.57 -20.92
C LEU A 497 41.13 16.37 -21.87
N ASP A 498 40.18 16.17 -22.78
CA ASP A 498 40.19 15.14 -23.82
C ASP A 498 39.88 15.81 -25.17
N GLY A 499 40.81 15.74 -26.13
CA GLY A 499 40.64 16.31 -27.47
C GLY A 499 39.62 15.50 -28.26
N GLY A 500 39.91 14.21 -28.43
CA GLY A 500 39.03 13.25 -29.05
C GLY A 500 39.60 12.74 -30.36
N ASP A 501 38.83 12.84 -31.43
CA ASP A 501 39.28 12.49 -32.78
C ASP A 501 39.62 13.79 -33.54
N ASP A 502 40.73 13.81 -34.29
CA ASP A 502 41.24 14.92 -35.14
C ASP A 502 42.32 15.79 -34.47
N GLU A 503 42.88 16.76 -35.22
CA GLU A 503 44.06 17.54 -34.76
C GLU A 503 43.66 18.62 -33.75
N ASP A 504 43.94 18.37 -32.47
CA ASP A 504 43.48 19.20 -31.36
C ASP A 504 44.54 20.09 -30.72
N GLN A 505 44.08 21.10 -29.98
CA GLN A 505 44.89 21.99 -29.17
C GLN A 505 44.38 22.03 -27.74
N LEU A 506 45.16 21.46 -26.81
CA LEU A 506 44.82 21.39 -25.39
C LEU A 506 45.83 22.19 -24.56
N GLN A 507 45.30 23.00 -23.64
CA GLN A 507 46.08 23.75 -22.66
C GLN A 507 45.51 23.54 -21.26
N GLY A 508 46.29 22.94 -20.36
CA GLY A 508 45.91 22.67 -18.95
C GLY A 508 45.73 23.97 -18.17
N GLY A 509 46.84 24.63 -17.86
CA GLY A 509 46.84 25.95 -17.25
C GLY A 509 47.52 25.95 -15.90
N ILE A 510 46.81 26.30 -14.83
CA ILE A 510 47.35 26.32 -13.46
C ILE A 510 46.71 25.19 -12.67
N GLY A 511 47.50 24.22 -12.22
CA GLY A 511 47.04 23.07 -11.44
C GLY A 511 47.69 21.79 -11.94
N ASP A 512 47.44 20.66 -11.29
CA ASP A 512 47.98 19.36 -11.71
C ASP A 512 47.02 18.74 -12.75
N ASP A 513 47.27 19.00 -14.03
CA ASP A 513 46.29 18.72 -15.11
C ASP A 513 46.47 17.33 -15.75
N THR A 514 45.41 16.80 -16.35
CA THR A 514 45.45 15.60 -17.21
C THR A 514 44.92 15.92 -18.59
N LEU A 515 45.78 15.84 -19.61
CA LEU A 515 45.47 16.12 -21.01
C LEU A 515 45.59 14.84 -21.84
N ARG A 516 44.61 14.58 -22.70
CA ARG A 516 44.62 13.51 -23.70
C ARG A 516 44.33 14.10 -25.09
N GLY A 517 45.25 13.91 -26.04
CA GLY A 517 45.07 14.34 -27.42
C GLY A 517 44.03 13.45 -28.11
N GLY A 518 44.35 12.17 -28.22
CA GLY A 518 43.46 11.16 -28.77
C GLY A 518 44.01 10.62 -30.09
N ALA A 519 43.35 10.89 -31.20
CA ALA A 519 43.80 10.47 -32.53
C ALA A 519 44.11 11.67 -33.42
N ALA A 520 45.12 11.54 -34.28
CA ALA A 520 45.72 12.57 -35.14
C ALA A 520 46.81 13.40 -34.44
N ASP A 521 47.32 14.42 -35.12
CA ASP A 521 48.53 15.14 -34.70
C ASP A 521 48.16 16.28 -33.73
N ASP A 522 48.32 16.04 -32.42
CA ASP A 522 47.81 16.93 -31.38
C ASP A 522 48.87 17.90 -30.83
N ARG A 523 48.40 18.98 -30.19
CA ARG A 523 49.25 19.89 -29.42
C ARG A 523 48.75 20.02 -27.99
N LEU A 524 49.56 19.55 -27.04
CA LEU A 524 49.26 19.56 -25.61
C LEU A 524 50.25 20.45 -24.84
N LEU A 525 49.73 21.32 -23.98
CA LEU A 525 50.49 22.21 -23.11
C LEU A 525 50.00 22.08 -21.66
N GLY A 526 50.83 21.58 -20.74
CA GLY A 526 50.46 21.45 -19.32
C GLY A 526 50.51 22.78 -18.55
N ASP A 527 51.41 23.67 -18.94
CA ASP A 527 51.68 24.95 -18.25
C ASP A 527 52.22 24.81 -16.83
N ALA A 528 51.41 24.93 -15.78
CA ALA A 528 51.88 25.12 -14.42
C ALA A 528 51.27 24.13 -13.42
N GLY A 529 51.87 22.97 -13.28
CA GLY A 529 51.67 22.05 -12.17
C GLY A 529 52.44 20.76 -12.42
N ASN A 530 52.01 19.66 -11.81
CA ASN A 530 52.54 18.33 -12.12
C ASN A 530 51.59 17.63 -13.10
N ASP A 531 51.78 17.91 -14.37
CA ASP A 531 50.80 17.59 -15.40
C ASP A 531 51.02 16.19 -15.98
N ARG A 532 49.94 15.54 -16.40
CA ARG A 532 49.95 14.31 -17.18
C ARG A 532 49.46 14.61 -18.59
N LEU A 533 50.33 14.50 -19.58
CA LEU A 533 49.98 14.65 -21.00
C LEU A 533 50.10 13.30 -21.71
N GLU A 534 49.08 12.93 -22.47
CA GLU A 534 49.03 11.72 -23.30
C GLU A 534 48.64 12.13 -24.72
N GLY A 535 49.57 12.02 -25.68
CA GLY A 535 49.36 12.40 -27.08
C GLY A 535 48.33 11.48 -27.74
N GLY A 536 48.65 10.19 -27.83
CA GLY A 536 47.77 9.19 -28.42
C GLY A 536 48.32 8.68 -29.76
N ASP A 537 47.44 8.46 -30.73
CA ASP A 537 47.82 8.01 -32.07
C ASP A 537 48.08 9.23 -32.97
N GLY A 538 49.31 9.47 -33.43
CA GLY A 538 49.61 10.61 -34.31
C GLY A 538 51.00 11.20 -34.07
N ASP A 539 51.41 12.19 -34.86
CA ASP A 539 52.67 12.89 -34.66
C ASP A 539 52.46 14.09 -33.69
N ASP A 540 52.50 13.82 -32.39
CA ASP A 540 52.05 14.79 -31.38
C ASP A 540 53.11 15.79 -30.93
N THR A 541 52.69 16.93 -30.39
CA THR A 541 53.56 17.91 -29.71
C THR A 541 53.14 18.09 -28.25
N LEU A 542 53.98 17.62 -27.32
CA LEU A 542 53.71 17.70 -25.88
C LEU A 542 54.69 18.67 -25.19
N VAL A 543 54.17 19.61 -24.41
CA VAL A 543 54.96 20.57 -23.63
C VAL A 543 54.50 20.53 -22.17
N GLY A 544 55.33 19.96 -21.28
CA GLY A 544 54.97 19.79 -19.87
C GLY A 544 54.82 21.12 -19.12
N GLY A 545 55.78 22.03 -19.27
CA GLY A 545 55.73 23.33 -18.59
C GLY A 545 56.56 23.39 -17.31
N ALA A 546 56.02 23.96 -16.23
CA ALA A 546 56.61 23.97 -14.89
C ALA A 546 56.30 22.66 -14.15
N GLY A 547 56.75 22.52 -12.89
CA GLY A 547 56.50 21.32 -12.07
C GLY A 547 57.18 20.03 -12.55
N VAL A 548 56.63 18.88 -12.13
CA VAL A 548 57.16 17.54 -12.43
C VAL A 548 56.10 16.76 -13.21
N ASN A 549 56.30 16.67 -14.52
CA ASN A 549 55.29 16.21 -15.45
C ASN A 549 55.47 14.73 -15.84
N THR A 550 54.40 14.11 -16.32
CA THR A 550 54.40 12.83 -17.01
C THR A 550 53.95 13.04 -18.45
N LEU A 551 54.85 12.83 -19.41
CA LEU A 551 54.61 13.04 -20.84
C LEU A 551 54.64 11.69 -21.56
N ILE A 552 53.52 11.28 -22.14
CA ILE A 552 53.35 10.04 -22.90
C ILE A 552 53.05 10.43 -24.33
N GLY A 553 53.95 10.13 -25.26
CA GLY A 553 53.71 10.40 -26.69
C GLY A 553 52.62 9.48 -27.22
N GLY A 554 52.99 8.24 -27.51
CA GLY A 554 52.06 7.21 -27.99
C GLY A 554 52.58 6.63 -29.30
N PRO A 555 51.74 6.03 -30.13
CA PRO A 555 52.10 5.65 -31.49
C PRO A 555 52.27 6.87 -32.41
N GLY A 556 53.48 7.11 -32.91
CA GLY A 556 53.76 8.16 -33.90
C GLY A 556 55.12 8.84 -33.68
N ALA A 557 55.42 9.87 -34.46
CA ALA A 557 56.68 10.61 -34.39
C ALA A 557 56.55 11.88 -33.54
N ASP A 558 56.53 11.70 -32.22
CA ASP A 558 56.23 12.78 -31.27
C ASP A 558 57.37 13.77 -31.02
N THR A 559 57.00 15.03 -30.81
CA THR A 559 57.83 16.12 -30.33
C THR A 559 57.53 16.42 -28.85
N ILE A 560 58.42 15.99 -27.95
CA ILE A 560 58.24 16.18 -26.50
C ILE A 560 59.22 17.22 -25.95
N ILE A 561 58.68 18.27 -25.31
CA ILE A 561 59.43 19.34 -24.64
C ILE A 561 59.28 19.22 -23.13
N ALA A 562 60.18 18.45 -22.52
CA ALA A 562 60.28 18.26 -21.08
C ALA A 562 61.25 19.27 -20.41
N ARG A 563 61.01 19.60 -19.14
CA ARG A 563 61.88 20.43 -18.30
C ARG A 563 62.15 19.75 -16.95
N GLY A 564 63.26 20.10 -16.29
CA GLY A 564 63.50 19.68 -14.90
C GLY A 564 63.49 18.16 -14.66
N PHE A 565 62.56 17.69 -13.82
CA PHE A 565 62.44 16.30 -13.33
C PHE A 565 61.32 15.49 -14.02
N ASP A 566 60.81 15.96 -15.17
CA ASP A 566 59.74 15.29 -15.90
C ASP A 566 60.06 13.83 -16.25
N THR A 567 59.01 13.01 -16.26
CA THR A 567 59.02 11.63 -16.73
C THR A 567 58.50 11.59 -18.18
N VAL A 568 59.30 11.06 -19.10
CA VAL A 568 58.92 10.88 -20.51
C VAL A 568 58.79 9.40 -20.84
N ILE A 569 57.66 9.02 -21.44
CA ILE A 569 57.34 7.67 -21.88
C ILE A 569 57.03 7.73 -23.38
N GLN A 570 57.85 7.07 -24.19
CA GLN A 570 57.57 6.84 -25.61
C GLN A 570 57.36 5.34 -25.78
N ASP A 571 56.16 4.94 -26.21
CA ASP A 571 55.80 3.54 -26.42
C ASP A 571 55.36 3.34 -27.88
N ASP A 572 56.28 3.62 -28.82
CA ASP A 572 56.08 3.29 -30.24
C ASP A 572 56.71 1.92 -30.58
N PRO A 573 55.90 0.88 -30.87
CA PRO A 573 56.40 -0.45 -31.26
C PRO A 573 56.92 -0.52 -32.71
N THR A 574 56.78 0.53 -33.51
CA THR A 574 57.11 0.56 -34.94
C THR A 574 58.43 1.26 -35.27
N LEU A 575 58.95 2.10 -34.37
CA LEU A 575 60.28 2.70 -34.50
C LEU A 575 61.39 1.78 -33.94
N PRO A 576 62.53 1.62 -34.64
CA PRO A 576 63.69 0.94 -34.06
C PRO A 576 64.21 1.77 -32.88
N ALA A 577 64.43 1.14 -31.73
CA ALA A 577 64.95 1.80 -30.54
C ALA A 577 66.21 2.63 -30.85
N SER A 578 66.08 3.96 -30.94
CA SER A 578 67.25 4.83 -31.00
C SER A 578 67.00 6.27 -30.55
N GLN A 579 67.93 6.68 -29.67
CA GLN A 579 68.38 8.02 -29.30
C GLN A 579 67.55 8.78 -28.24
N PRO A 580 68.17 9.18 -27.12
CA PRO A 580 67.52 10.05 -26.14
C PRO A 580 67.28 11.43 -26.75
N VAL A 581 66.07 11.96 -26.55
CA VAL A 581 65.66 13.30 -26.95
C VAL A 581 66.65 14.32 -26.36
N GLN A 582 67.29 15.11 -27.22
CA GLN A 582 68.19 16.19 -26.81
C GLN A 582 67.38 17.30 -26.14
N ALA A 583 67.76 17.68 -24.93
CA ALA A 583 67.37 18.93 -24.30
C ALA A 583 67.92 20.11 -25.14
N GLY A 584 67.19 20.49 -26.18
CA GLY A 584 67.47 21.64 -27.03
C GLY A 584 66.77 22.89 -26.51
N SER A 585 67.45 24.03 -26.61
CA SER A 585 66.92 25.35 -26.25
C SER A 585 65.54 25.62 -26.85
N THR A 586 64.65 26.14 -26.00
CA THR A 586 63.28 26.60 -26.27
C THR A 586 63.10 27.30 -27.62
N PRO A 587 62.34 26.74 -28.57
CA PRO A 587 61.49 27.56 -29.42
C PRO A 587 60.41 28.15 -28.53
N GLN A 588 60.25 29.47 -28.53
CA GLN A 588 59.01 30.08 -28.05
C GLN A 588 57.93 29.68 -29.06
N ILE A 589 57.15 28.64 -28.74
CA ILE A 589 55.87 28.44 -29.40
C ILE A 589 54.98 29.52 -28.80
N GLU A 590 54.67 30.55 -29.59
CA GLU A 590 53.68 31.56 -29.22
C GLU A 590 52.30 30.90 -29.24
N TRP A 591 51.92 30.29 -28.12
CA TRP A 591 50.54 29.98 -27.81
C TRP A 591 49.84 31.32 -27.56
N THR A 592 48.91 31.71 -28.43
CA THR A 592 48.11 32.91 -28.22
C THR A 592 47.04 32.67 -27.16
N ALA A 593 47.44 32.43 -25.91
CA ALA A 593 46.54 32.32 -24.78
C ALA A 593 46.31 33.70 -24.18
N ALA A 594 45.21 34.34 -24.58
CA ALA A 594 44.58 35.41 -23.81
C ALA A 594 43.09 35.45 -24.17
N TRP A 595 42.38 34.35 -23.94
CA TRP A 595 40.93 34.39 -23.87
C TRP A 595 40.55 34.40 -22.41
N SER A 596 40.31 35.61 -21.92
CA SER A 596 39.71 35.84 -20.62
C SER A 596 38.70 36.97 -20.80
N PRO A 597 37.46 36.84 -20.32
CA PRO A 597 36.44 37.88 -20.44
C PRO A 597 36.69 39.08 -19.49
N ALA A 598 37.90 39.22 -18.92
CA ALA A 598 38.28 40.18 -17.88
C ALA A 598 38.09 41.69 -18.22
N ALA A 599 37.49 42.04 -19.37
CA ALA A 599 37.07 43.41 -19.68
C ALA A 599 35.61 43.74 -19.32
N ALA A 600 34.84 42.81 -18.75
CA ALA A 600 33.41 43.02 -18.46
C ALA A 600 33.07 43.30 -16.97
N GLU A 601 34.04 43.61 -16.11
CA GLU A 601 33.73 44.14 -14.78
C GLU A 601 33.39 45.64 -14.87
N ASP A 602 32.08 45.92 -14.77
CA ASP A 602 31.47 47.12 -14.18
C ASP A 602 31.74 48.50 -14.86
N THR A 603 31.53 48.60 -16.18
CA THR A 603 31.27 49.91 -16.83
C THR A 603 30.07 49.85 -17.79
N PRO A 604 29.19 50.87 -17.80
CA PRO A 604 28.03 50.89 -18.69
C PRO A 604 28.48 50.97 -20.15
N LEU A 605 27.95 50.06 -20.96
CA LEU A 605 28.19 49.91 -22.40
C LEU A 605 28.21 51.25 -23.15
N THR A 606 29.39 51.71 -23.54
CA THR A 606 29.55 52.67 -24.65
C THR A 606 30.61 52.16 -25.63
N ALA A 607 30.14 51.73 -26.80
CA ALA A 607 30.82 51.75 -28.10
C ALA A 607 32.31 51.33 -28.14
N ALA A 608 32.60 50.04 -27.96
CA ALA A 608 33.83 49.42 -28.46
C ALA A 608 33.73 47.89 -28.58
N PHE A 609 32.79 47.36 -29.36
CA PHE A 609 32.80 45.92 -29.72
C PHE A 609 32.12 45.67 -31.09
N ALA A 610 32.54 46.43 -32.12
CA ALA A 610 32.01 46.31 -33.48
C ALA A 610 33.11 46.11 -34.54
N ALA A 611 34.27 45.55 -34.18
CA ALA A 611 35.37 45.39 -35.14
C ALA A 611 36.16 44.10 -34.96
N ARG A 612 35.49 42.95 -35.14
CA ARG A 612 36.09 41.70 -35.66
C ARG A 612 35.04 40.58 -35.75
N VAL A 613 34.07 40.78 -36.62
CA VAL A 613 33.33 39.67 -37.25
C VAL A 613 33.68 39.74 -38.73
N PRO A 614 34.13 38.67 -39.39
CA PRO A 614 34.32 38.68 -40.82
C PRO A 614 32.99 39.03 -41.49
N ALA A 615 33.00 40.12 -42.26
CA ALA A 615 31.83 40.64 -42.95
C ALA A 615 31.42 39.68 -44.07
N ASN A 616 30.47 38.82 -43.77
CA ASN A 616 29.47 38.30 -44.69
C ASN A 616 28.37 37.70 -43.81
N ASP A 617 27.40 38.55 -43.41
CA ASP A 617 25.97 38.22 -43.28
C ASP A 617 25.26 39.21 -42.36
N LEU A 618 25.13 40.49 -42.78
CA LEU A 618 24.17 41.42 -42.18
C LEU A 618 23.68 42.43 -43.22
N ASP A 619 22.52 42.15 -43.81
CA ASP A 619 21.63 43.18 -44.31
C ASP A 619 21.02 43.95 -43.12
N VAL A 620 20.93 45.29 -43.24
CA VAL A 620 19.78 46.15 -42.91
C VAL A 620 20.24 47.61 -42.62
N GLU A 621 19.55 48.54 -43.29
CA GLU A 621 19.73 49.99 -43.31
C GLU A 621 19.42 50.76 -42.01
N GLY A 622 19.97 51.99 -41.89
CA GLY A 622 19.24 53.12 -41.30
C GLY A 622 19.96 54.01 -40.27
N THR A 623 20.79 54.96 -40.72
CA THR A 623 21.15 56.19 -39.95
C THR A 623 19.96 57.17 -39.89
N PRO A 624 19.74 58.09 -38.89
CA PRO A 624 20.72 59.05 -38.29
C PRO A 624 20.32 59.53 -36.83
N PRO A 625 20.71 60.72 -36.26
CA PRO A 625 21.88 61.61 -36.40
C PRO A 625 22.66 61.86 -35.07
N ALA A 626 23.85 62.49 -35.16
CA ALA A 626 24.76 62.86 -34.06
C ALA A 626 24.70 64.36 -33.67
N VAL A 627 24.94 64.70 -32.38
CA VAL A 627 25.35 66.03 -31.84
C VAL A 627 26.13 65.82 -30.49
N PRO A 628 27.13 66.67 -30.09
CA PRO A 628 28.43 66.18 -29.56
C PRO A 628 28.87 66.61 -28.13
N LEU A 629 29.96 65.95 -27.66
CA LEU A 629 31.14 66.38 -26.84
C LEU A 629 30.98 67.13 -25.51
N VAL A 630 31.71 66.71 -24.45
CA VAL A 630 32.67 67.54 -23.65
C VAL A 630 33.72 66.65 -22.94
N SER A 631 34.99 67.07 -22.99
CA SER A 631 36.18 66.52 -22.33
C SER A 631 36.55 67.27 -21.03
N THR A 632 37.25 66.62 -20.08
CA THR A 632 38.59 67.02 -19.53
C THR A 632 39.05 66.16 -18.32
N PRO A 633 40.38 66.03 -18.04
CA PRO A 633 41.00 64.98 -17.21
C PRO A 633 41.86 65.48 -16.01
N ILE A 634 42.14 64.65 -14.98
CA ILE A 634 43.23 64.83 -13.96
C ILE A 634 43.63 63.42 -13.42
N GLY A 635 44.85 62.86 -13.62
CA GLY A 635 46.09 62.96 -12.78
C GLY A 635 46.04 62.01 -11.56
N GLY A 636 46.99 61.14 -11.16
CA GLY A 636 48.42 60.91 -11.40
C GLY A 636 49.08 60.50 -10.04
N SER A 637 50.14 59.67 -10.07
CA SER A 637 51.03 59.15 -8.97
C SER A 637 50.54 57.90 -8.19
N GLY A 638 51.31 56.86 -7.91
CA GLY A 638 52.75 56.59 -8.01
C GLY A 638 53.36 56.28 -6.63
N ALA A 639 53.79 55.02 -6.38
CA ALA A 639 54.97 54.61 -5.61
C ALA A 639 54.82 53.22 -4.93
N ASP A 640 55.75 52.33 -5.25
CA ASP A 640 56.28 51.22 -4.42
C ASP A 640 57.71 51.65 -4.01
N PRO A 641 58.33 51.19 -2.88
CA PRO A 641 59.04 49.90 -2.91
C PRO A 641 59.21 49.13 -1.57
N ALA A 642 59.29 47.79 -1.70
CA ALA A 642 60.27 46.83 -1.14
C ALA A 642 60.55 46.68 0.38
N GLY A 643 60.64 45.40 0.82
CA GLY A 643 61.33 45.01 2.06
C GLY A 643 61.26 43.52 2.41
N ALA A 644 62.27 42.75 2.00
CA ALA A 644 62.46 41.32 2.30
C ALA A 644 62.90 41.02 3.75
N ARG A 645 62.61 39.80 4.25
CA ARG A 645 63.41 39.11 5.29
C ARG A 645 63.27 37.58 5.22
N VAL A 646 64.38 36.89 5.48
CA VAL A 646 64.69 35.46 5.26
C VAL A 646 64.94 34.73 6.60
N LEU A 647 64.91 33.38 6.55
CA LEU A 647 65.34 32.31 7.49
C LEU A 647 64.27 31.83 8.49
N ASP A 648 64.06 30.52 8.72
CA ASP A 648 65.01 29.39 8.71
C ASP A 648 64.31 28.01 8.53
N THR A 649 65.11 27.05 8.08
CA THR A 649 64.89 25.63 7.74
C THR A 649 64.88 24.70 8.96
N VAL A 650 64.01 23.69 9.02
CA VAL A 650 64.29 22.35 9.63
C VAL A 650 63.40 21.25 9.00
N VAL A 651 64.06 20.21 8.50
CA VAL A 651 63.61 18.81 8.23
C VAL A 651 64.56 17.95 9.10
N PRO A 652 64.23 16.79 9.74
CA PRO A 652 63.68 15.61 9.05
C PRO A 652 62.83 14.60 9.88
N ASP A 653 62.13 13.69 9.19
CA ASP A 653 62.35 12.22 9.20
C ASP A 653 61.06 11.42 8.88
N GLU A 654 61.17 10.60 7.83
CA GLU A 654 60.35 9.43 7.48
C GLU A 654 60.93 8.19 8.20
N PRO A 655 60.16 7.09 8.42
CA PRO A 655 60.27 6.00 7.44
C PRO A 655 58.99 5.17 7.16
N ALA A 656 58.80 4.92 5.88
CA ALA A 656 58.16 3.80 5.18
C ALA A 656 58.00 2.44 5.89
N SER A 657 56.91 1.72 5.55
CA SER A 657 56.93 0.29 5.19
C SER A 657 55.63 -0.18 4.50
N ALA A 658 55.79 -1.13 3.57
CA ALA A 658 54.88 -1.56 2.51
C ALA A 658 54.00 -2.80 2.82
N ALA A 659 52.97 -3.05 1.99
CA ALA A 659 52.54 -4.36 1.41
C ALA A 659 51.20 -4.17 0.64
N ILE A 660 51.15 -4.34 -0.69
CA ILE A 660 50.85 -5.57 -1.48
C ILE A 660 49.45 -6.16 -1.22
N GLU A 661 48.53 -6.05 -2.19
CA GLU A 661 47.84 -7.22 -2.78
C GLU A 661 47.25 -6.91 -4.18
N ARG A 662 47.51 -7.83 -5.12
CA ARG A 662 47.01 -7.85 -6.51
C ARG A 662 45.79 -8.77 -6.58
N VAL A 663 44.75 -8.40 -7.33
CA VAL A 663 43.88 -9.38 -8.02
C VAL A 663 43.63 -8.92 -9.45
N ARG A 664 43.98 -9.78 -10.42
CA ARG A 664 43.62 -9.70 -11.85
C ARG A 664 42.33 -10.49 -12.08
N HIS A 665 41.52 -10.10 -13.06
CA HIS A 665 40.85 -10.99 -14.03
C HIS A 665 40.28 -10.11 -15.17
N GLN A 666 41.01 -9.96 -16.29
CA GLN A 666 40.87 -10.70 -17.56
C GLN A 666 39.51 -10.60 -18.28
N SER A 667 39.53 -9.74 -19.31
CA SER A 667 38.65 -9.68 -20.47
C SER A 667 38.87 -10.87 -21.43
N THR A 668 37.80 -11.34 -22.08
CA THR A 668 37.86 -12.16 -23.29
C THR A 668 36.85 -11.68 -24.33
N ARG A 669 37.35 -11.20 -25.48
CA ARG A 669 36.64 -11.07 -26.76
C ARG A 669 36.40 -12.46 -27.41
N ARG A 670 35.29 -12.64 -28.13
CA ARG A 670 35.28 -13.29 -29.46
C ARG A 670 33.94 -13.24 -30.23
N THR A 671 33.99 -12.54 -31.38
CA THR A 671 33.60 -12.91 -32.76
C THR A 671 32.15 -13.21 -33.19
N ASP A 672 31.80 -12.51 -34.28
CA ASP A 672 30.70 -12.67 -35.24
C ASP A 672 30.40 -14.09 -35.74
N ARG A 673 29.11 -14.33 -36.06
CA ARG A 673 28.70 -14.93 -37.35
C ARG A 673 27.21 -14.79 -37.65
N ALA A 674 26.90 -14.20 -38.81
CA ALA A 674 25.60 -14.24 -39.47
C ALA A 674 25.26 -15.63 -40.04
N ALA A 675 23.97 -15.99 -40.05
CA ALA A 675 23.38 -16.88 -41.05
C ALA A 675 21.84 -16.75 -41.13
N THR A 676 21.43 -16.34 -42.32
CA THR A 676 20.14 -16.41 -43.02
C THR A 676 19.36 -17.72 -42.83
N SER A 677 18.03 -17.65 -42.78
CA SER A 677 17.19 -18.52 -43.63
C SER A 677 15.76 -17.97 -43.80
N SER A 678 15.37 -17.87 -45.05
CA SER A 678 14.01 -17.65 -45.55
C SER A 678 13.31 -19.00 -45.72
N ARG A 679 11.97 -19.03 -45.64
CA ARG A 679 11.13 -19.82 -46.56
C ARG A 679 9.67 -19.39 -46.56
N THR A 680 9.23 -19.14 -47.79
CA THR A 680 7.91 -18.86 -48.34
C THR A 680 7.06 -20.13 -48.51
N ALA A 681 5.72 -19.95 -48.50
CA ALA A 681 4.72 -20.60 -49.38
C ALA A 681 3.29 -20.23 -48.89
N THR A 682 2.53 -19.36 -49.57
CA THR A 682 1.47 -19.68 -50.58
C THR A 682 0.38 -20.62 -50.05
N GLY A 683 -0.93 -20.38 -50.14
CA GLY A 683 -1.77 -19.41 -50.85
C GLY A 683 -3.21 -19.97 -50.95
N SER A 684 -4.14 -19.20 -51.56
CA SER A 684 -5.52 -19.56 -51.98
C SER A 684 -6.59 -19.65 -50.86
N GLY A 685 -7.78 -19.04 -50.94
CA GLY A 685 -8.41 -18.24 -51.99
C GLY A 685 -9.93 -18.05 -51.76
N ARG A 686 -10.44 -16.92 -52.27
CA ARG A 686 -11.74 -16.72 -52.98
C ARG A 686 -13.10 -16.56 -52.22
N THR A 687 -13.70 -15.38 -52.47
CA THR A 687 -15.11 -15.05 -52.88
C THR A 687 -16.24 -14.76 -51.85
N ILE A 688 -16.54 -13.44 -51.73
CA ILE A 688 -17.81 -12.63 -51.63
C ILE A 688 -19.10 -13.32 -52.21
N PRO A 689 -20.40 -12.94 -51.92
CA PRO A 689 -20.89 -11.55 -51.73
C PRO A 689 -22.17 -11.21 -50.90
N GLY A 690 -22.30 -9.91 -50.58
CA GLY A 690 -23.53 -9.10 -50.68
C GLY A 690 -24.38 -8.91 -49.40
N VAL A 691 -25.20 -7.86 -49.21
CA VAL A 691 -25.72 -6.77 -50.05
C VAL A 691 -26.73 -5.95 -49.19
N LEU A 692 -26.91 -4.65 -49.47
CA LEU A 692 -27.96 -3.68 -49.02
C LEU A 692 -27.92 -3.23 -47.53
N GLY A 693 -28.07 -1.96 -47.16
CA GLY A 693 -28.74 -0.80 -47.79
C GLY A 693 -29.51 0.00 -46.68
N PRO A 694 -30.01 1.21 -46.94
CA PRO A 694 -29.66 2.41 -46.15
C PRO A 694 -30.82 3.10 -45.36
N PHE A 695 -30.44 4.11 -44.56
CA PHE A 695 -31.14 5.37 -44.19
C PHE A 695 -32.68 5.39 -44.01
N THR A 696 -33.17 6.02 -42.92
CA THR A 696 -34.14 7.14 -42.98
C THR A 696 -34.15 7.93 -41.67
N LEU A 697 -34.23 9.26 -41.84
CA LEU A 697 -34.28 10.36 -40.89
C LEU A 697 -35.67 11.02 -41.01
N MET A 698 -36.32 11.42 -39.91
CA MET A 698 -37.21 12.61 -39.76
C MET A 698 -37.97 12.56 -38.41
N SER A 699 -37.77 13.54 -37.50
CA SER A 699 -38.54 14.81 -37.36
C SER A 699 -39.90 14.58 -36.65
N ARG A 700 -40.37 15.31 -35.61
CA ARG A 700 -40.44 16.77 -35.37
C ARG A 700 -41.15 17.04 -34.00
N ILE A 701 -40.79 18.17 -33.35
CA ILE A 701 -41.62 19.20 -32.65
C ILE A 701 -42.22 18.92 -31.23
N ASP A 702 -41.58 19.52 -30.19
CA ASP A 702 -41.98 20.68 -29.31
C ASP A 702 -43.39 20.78 -28.66
N PRO A 703 -43.70 21.63 -27.63
CA PRO A 703 -42.92 22.29 -26.53
C PRO A 703 -43.64 22.32 -25.12
N THR A 704 -42.99 23.01 -24.16
CA THR A 704 -43.50 23.79 -22.99
C THR A 704 -43.63 23.14 -21.60
N LEU A 705 -42.85 23.66 -20.62
CA LEU A 705 -43.31 24.61 -19.59
C LEU A 705 -42.17 24.93 -18.58
N ALA A 706 -41.77 26.21 -18.52
CA ALA A 706 -41.17 26.83 -17.34
C ALA A 706 -42.28 27.07 -16.28
N PRO A 707 -42.00 27.35 -14.97
CA PRO A 707 -41.37 28.63 -14.59
C PRO A 707 -40.59 28.67 -13.24
N ARG A 708 -39.66 29.62 -13.10
CA ARG A 708 -39.67 30.73 -12.11
C ARG A 708 -38.28 31.14 -11.59
N LEU A 709 -37.97 32.36 -12.00
CA LEU A 709 -37.10 33.37 -11.42
C LEU A 709 -37.39 33.62 -9.92
N ILE A 710 -36.35 33.71 -9.09
CA ILE A 710 -36.24 34.67 -7.98
C ILE A 710 -34.83 35.24 -8.04
N ASP A 711 -34.76 36.57 -8.12
CA ASP A 711 -33.57 37.40 -8.01
C ASP A 711 -33.75 38.32 -6.79
N TRP A 712 -32.62 38.86 -6.31
CA TRP A 712 -32.37 39.94 -5.34
C TRP A 712 -31.88 39.56 -3.93
N GLY A 713 -30.65 39.99 -3.65
CA GLY A 713 -30.10 40.13 -2.30
C GLY A 713 -28.62 40.51 -2.24
N SER A 714 -28.31 41.79 -2.47
CA SER A 714 -27.01 42.43 -2.21
C SER A 714 -26.59 42.46 -0.73
N ASN A 715 -25.27 42.53 -0.50
CA ASN A 715 -24.51 42.93 0.71
C ASN A 715 -24.32 41.92 1.86
N ALA A 716 -23.09 41.40 1.96
CA ALA A 716 -22.16 41.62 3.09
C ALA A 716 -20.73 41.27 2.65
#